data_AF-A0AAJ0H2V2-F1
#
_entry.id   AF-A0AAJ0H2V2-F1
#
_cell.length_a   1.000
_cell.length_b   1.000
_cell.length_c   1.000
_cell.angle_alpha   90.00
_cell.angle_beta   90.00
_cell.angle_gamma   90.00
#
_symmetry.space_group_name_H-M   'P 1'
#
loop_
_entity.id
_entity.type
_entity.pdbx_description
1 polymer ?
#
loop_
_entity_poly.entity_id
_entity_poly.type
_entity_poly.pdbx_seq_one_letter_code
_entity_poly.pdbx_strand_id
1 'polypeptide(L)'
;MNSDTSNPELESFREQWRAEVRAKHDGAAGHTRRQQQPHHTTGAGPSTARPRTASAAQPRRKPPNPTEQAPVQEQDDDHVHSRTFDEAVAVAPAPLSLEKDGPDAEEKGEPVSALEHYERAVEREAAGNLGDSLRLYRKAFRMDDRVDQKYKNKHFPKQPPKPAQAVSSTGSRPAAAGVNAQIEQPRPMKDLIASFSQLSIAPAPPEVEGVPPPRCHLAEIPEEILVHILFDLAILDVGDFVRVSQVCKRLAYLVATEDRIWRRICLGHEFGFGGMHYYWQRQITWEPLTEEDLIREATEAETAVADPADADSDPPPLPPLTLSERAQRQAQESAANTLAFYHSLYSRSWLRMFRLRPRIRFNGCYISTVNYPRSGEASANHVTWGSPVHIVTYYRYLRFFRDGTAISLLTTAEPADVVHHLTREAVALHRGGANPHMPSAVAQTALKGRWRLARESDNPGASLSEVEGDVMIETEGVSKYIYREFVKTATDAKSDNLMVSRADTGGGSGPLSFLTGVYDLDALDTRFTTPSSVPYRAPTGKREDDAKPDKRAEPSKWATPEFYVYYLVFLTVVPYMFWIAYDVSRPSDPRYSKFEHLLSDGWIPGRKIDVSDAQYHTFRTNLAYMALLLVFHPLLRRVWNAVYPAAQDAKPGRTKSLEAADARLNQRASFDYAFALLYLIALHGFSAAKILLILAVNYKLATGLPRKYIPAVTWLFNICILFANELCEGYKLRDLALLVTGAPAKAVAADTSSLVKLGEWLDSNSGLMSRWEILFNITVLRLISFNLDYYWSLDRQSASPVEKQLDPANLSERDRISTPAAHNDYSFRNYVAYAIYAPLYLTGPIITFNDYISQQRYQPATLSRPRTVRYAVRFALVLLAMELVLHYDYVGAISKSSPDWSSYTPGQISLLSFFNLHIIWLKLLLPWRFFRLWSLADGIDPPENMLRCPSNNYSTLSFWRGWHRSYYRWLLRYIYIPLGGSSFRSGAEALRTVVTYLVVFTFVALWHDIKLNLLIWGWLVVVFFLPEIAASYLFPRRKWESRPTAYRMLCCVGGVGNVLMMISANLVGFAVGLDGLESIVKGIFRDYSGLVFLVTACSALFVGIQVMFEIRQSEYRRGINLKC
;
A
#
# COMPACT_ATOMS: atom_id res chain seq x y z
N MET A 1 -3.62 27.99 -41.81
CA MET A 1 -4.98 28.33 -41.35
C MET A 1 -5.27 27.50 -40.11
N ASN A 2 -5.58 28.20 -39.03
CA ASN A 2 -5.55 27.86 -37.60
C ASN A 2 -5.86 26.41 -37.16
N SER A 3 -4.99 25.87 -36.29
CA SER A 3 -5.33 24.80 -35.34
C SER A 3 -4.82 25.18 -33.95
N ASP A 4 -5.76 25.44 -33.04
CA ASP A 4 -5.56 25.74 -31.62
C ASP A 4 -4.67 24.71 -30.92
N THR A 5 -3.51 25.14 -30.43
CA THR A 5 -2.78 24.46 -29.36
C THR A 5 -3.24 25.05 -28.03
N SER A 6 -4.37 24.59 -27.49
CA SER A 6 -4.73 24.94 -26.12
C SER A 6 -3.86 24.13 -25.16
N ASN A 7 -3.13 24.84 -24.28
CA ASN A 7 -2.38 24.21 -23.21
C ASN A 7 -3.38 23.60 -22.20
N PRO A 8 -3.38 22.26 -22.01
CA PRO A 8 -4.36 21.57 -21.16
C PRO A 8 -4.31 22.03 -19.70
N GLU A 9 -3.17 22.53 -19.22
CA GLU A 9 -3.05 23.10 -17.88
C GLU A 9 -3.83 24.40 -17.74
N LEU A 10 -3.82 25.23 -18.79
CA LEU A 10 -4.51 26.52 -18.83
C LEU A 10 -6.04 26.35 -18.99
N GLU A 11 -6.48 25.34 -19.75
CA GLU A 11 -7.89 24.96 -19.80
C GLU A 11 -8.36 24.39 -18.45
N SER A 12 -7.54 23.55 -17.81
CA SER A 12 -7.85 23.00 -16.48
C SER A 12 -7.95 24.10 -15.42
N PHE A 13 -7.06 25.10 -15.47
CA PHE A 13 -7.11 26.26 -14.58
C PHE A 13 -8.35 27.13 -14.85
N ARG A 14 -8.69 27.37 -16.13
CA ARG A 14 -9.91 28.10 -16.53
C ARG A 14 -11.18 27.37 -16.08
N GLU A 15 -11.18 26.05 -16.04
CA GLU A 15 -12.31 25.25 -15.54
C GLU A 15 -12.40 25.24 -14.02
N GLN A 16 -11.29 25.03 -13.32
CA GLN A 16 -11.22 25.04 -11.85
C GLN A 16 -11.63 26.41 -11.28
N TRP A 17 -11.16 27.50 -11.87
CA TRP A 17 -11.52 28.84 -11.43
C TRP A 17 -12.98 29.19 -11.73
N ARG A 18 -13.52 28.78 -12.89
CA ARG A 18 -14.96 28.94 -13.19
C ARG A 18 -15.84 28.16 -12.22
N ALA A 19 -15.38 26.99 -11.76
CA ALA A 19 -16.08 26.22 -10.73
C ALA A 19 -16.02 26.91 -9.35
N GLU A 20 -14.88 27.50 -8.98
CA GLU A 20 -14.73 28.23 -7.71
C GLU A 20 -15.57 29.51 -7.65
N VAL A 21 -15.59 30.30 -8.74
CA VAL A 21 -16.38 31.53 -8.80
C VAL A 21 -17.89 31.24 -8.83
N ARG A 22 -18.34 30.20 -9.55
CA ARG A 22 -19.73 29.73 -9.47
C ARG A 22 -20.10 29.29 -8.06
N ALA A 23 -19.24 28.53 -7.39
CA ALA A 23 -19.47 28.10 -6.02
C ALA A 23 -19.58 29.29 -5.03
N LYS A 24 -18.82 30.38 -5.26
CA LYS A 24 -18.94 31.62 -4.47
C LYS A 24 -20.21 32.42 -4.78
N HIS A 25 -20.63 32.49 -6.04
CA HIS A 25 -21.82 33.24 -6.44
C HIS A 25 -23.14 32.53 -6.08
N ASP A 26 -23.15 31.19 -6.12
CA ASP A 26 -24.28 30.36 -5.68
C ASP A 26 -24.40 30.35 -4.14
N GLY A 27 -23.29 30.54 -3.42
CA GLY A 27 -23.27 30.75 -1.96
C GLY A 27 -23.91 32.08 -1.52
N ALA A 28 -23.93 33.11 -2.38
CA ALA A 28 -24.53 34.41 -2.09
C ALA A 28 -26.03 34.50 -2.47
N ALA A 29 -26.53 33.60 -3.32
CA ALA A 29 -27.95 33.54 -3.74
C ALA A 29 -28.85 32.68 -2.82
N GLY A 30 -28.29 32.13 -1.74
CA GLY A 30 -28.99 31.24 -0.80
C GLY A 30 -29.78 31.92 0.32
N HIS A 31 -29.90 33.25 0.35
CA HIS A 31 -30.64 34.00 1.37
C HIS A 31 -31.67 34.96 0.77
N THR A 32 -32.57 34.47 -0.10
CA THR A 32 -33.94 34.99 -0.25
C THR A 32 -34.74 34.14 -1.24
N ARG A 33 -35.42 33.07 -0.79
CA ARG A 33 -36.71 32.62 -1.39
C ARG A 33 -37.35 31.43 -0.65
N ARG A 34 -38.29 31.75 0.23
CA ARG A 34 -39.49 30.96 0.65
C ARG A 34 -40.46 32.04 1.14
N GLN A 35 -41.71 32.18 0.75
CA GLN A 35 -42.68 31.41 -0.02
C GLN A 35 -43.61 32.42 -0.73
N GLN A 36 -44.18 32.09 -1.89
CA GLN A 36 -45.48 32.61 -2.28
C GLN A 36 -46.12 31.72 -3.35
N GLN A 37 -47.26 31.14 -2.99
CA GLN A 37 -48.28 30.61 -3.90
C GLN A 37 -49.21 31.76 -4.33
N PRO A 38 -49.94 31.60 -5.45
CA PRO A 38 -50.50 32.72 -6.22
C PRO A 38 -51.88 33.14 -5.70
N HIS A 39 -52.19 34.43 -5.73
CA HIS A 39 -53.58 34.87 -5.65
C HIS A 39 -53.92 35.99 -6.64
N HIS A 40 -55.18 35.89 -7.07
CA HIS A 40 -55.90 36.74 -8.00
C HIS A 40 -56.06 38.19 -7.51
N THR A 41 -56.28 39.05 -8.50
CA THR A 41 -56.69 40.45 -8.52
C THR A 41 -57.79 40.86 -7.52
N THR A 42 -57.63 42.01 -6.85
CA THR A 42 -58.41 43.29 -7.03
C THR A 42 -58.33 44.17 -5.76
N GLY A 43 -58.26 45.51 -5.95
CA GLY A 43 -58.96 46.46 -5.07
C GLY A 43 -58.17 47.32 -4.05
N ALA A 44 -57.91 48.58 -4.46
CA ALA A 44 -58.12 49.85 -3.72
C ALA A 44 -57.49 50.17 -2.33
N GLY A 45 -56.88 51.36 -2.26
CA GLY A 45 -57.18 52.35 -1.20
C GLY A 45 -56.21 52.48 -0.01
N PRO A 46 -56.13 53.65 0.68
CA PRO A 46 -54.84 54.33 0.86
C PRO A 46 -54.44 54.71 2.31
N SER A 47 -53.21 55.23 2.42
CA SER A 47 -52.75 56.38 3.24
C SER A 47 -52.31 56.23 4.72
N THR A 48 -51.10 56.77 4.99
CA THR A 48 -50.65 57.64 6.14
C THR A 48 -50.62 57.04 7.57
N ALA A 49 -49.70 57.36 8.51
CA ALA A 49 -48.54 58.26 8.65
C ALA A 49 -47.72 57.89 9.93
N ARG A 50 -46.47 58.41 9.97
CA ARG A 50 -45.51 58.79 11.06
C ARG A 50 -45.99 58.92 12.53
N PRO A 51 -45.12 59.09 13.59
CA PRO A 51 -43.80 59.78 13.69
C PRO A 51 -42.67 59.07 14.51
N ARG A 52 -41.34 59.32 14.32
CA ARG A 52 -40.40 60.34 14.91
C ARG A 52 -40.46 60.42 16.45
N THR A 53 -39.38 60.19 17.23
CA THR A 53 -38.17 61.02 17.56
C THR A 53 -37.25 60.23 18.54
N ALA A 54 -36.10 60.65 19.09
CA ALA A 54 -34.84 61.31 18.67
C ALA A 54 -34.02 61.63 19.97
N SER A 55 -32.69 61.47 19.96
CA SER A 55 -31.65 62.19 20.78
C SER A 55 -31.55 61.90 22.30
N ALA A 56 -30.45 62.10 23.06
CA ALA A 56 -29.11 62.73 22.94
C ALA A 56 -28.19 62.12 24.06
N ALA A 57 -26.87 62.29 24.22
CA ALA A 57 -26.05 63.52 24.22
C ALA A 57 -24.51 63.24 24.30
N GLN A 58 -23.75 64.26 23.89
CA GLN A 58 -22.27 64.52 23.88
C GLN A 58 -21.84 65.28 25.19
N PRO A 59 -20.59 65.83 25.46
CA PRO A 59 -19.64 66.48 24.51
C PRO A 59 -18.09 66.63 24.81
N ARG A 60 -17.34 66.96 23.73
CA ARG A 60 -16.22 67.95 23.50
C ARG A 60 -14.92 68.00 24.34
N ARG A 61 -13.76 68.12 23.62
CA ARG A 61 -12.95 69.38 23.40
C ARG A 61 -11.78 69.18 22.38
N LYS A 62 -11.34 70.28 21.73
CA LYS A 62 -10.35 70.43 20.61
C LYS A 62 -8.92 70.85 21.11
N PRO A 63 -7.99 71.36 20.24
CA PRO A 63 -6.85 70.73 19.51
C PRO A 63 -5.47 71.24 20.05
N PRO A 64 -4.24 70.92 19.52
CA PRO A 64 -3.68 71.39 18.22
C PRO A 64 -2.63 70.45 17.54
N ASN A 65 -2.23 70.76 16.30
CA ASN A 65 -0.96 70.39 15.64
C ASN A 65 -0.05 71.65 15.64
N PRO A 66 1.30 71.61 15.64
CA PRO A 66 2.10 70.94 14.60
C PRO A 66 3.49 70.41 15.07
N THR A 67 4.23 69.85 14.10
CA THR A 67 5.71 69.84 13.93
C THR A 67 6.32 68.44 13.77
N GLU A 68 6.86 68.24 12.57
CA GLU A 68 7.90 67.31 12.10
C GLU A 68 8.24 66.09 12.96
N GLN A 69 7.83 64.93 12.45
CA GLN A 69 8.73 63.82 12.13
C GLN A 69 7.96 62.86 11.22
N ALA A 70 8.65 62.39 10.17
CA ALA A 70 8.11 61.55 9.11
C ALA A 70 7.25 60.39 9.66
N PRO A 71 6.04 60.14 9.11
CA PRO A 71 5.30 58.94 9.46
C PRO A 71 6.00 57.74 8.85
N VAL A 72 6.58 56.97 9.78
CA VAL A 72 6.89 55.55 9.72
C VAL A 72 6.05 54.84 8.67
N GLN A 73 6.78 54.39 7.66
CA GLN A 73 6.38 53.47 6.62
C GLN A 73 6.09 52.12 7.29
N GLU A 74 4.83 51.76 7.47
CA GLU A 74 4.45 50.35 7.57
C GLU A 74 4.64 49.75 6.18
N GLN A 75 5.85 49.24 5.98
CA GLN A 75 6.25 48.39 4.86
C GLN A 75 5.44 47.09 4.95
N ASP A 76 4.48 46.95 4.03
CA ASP A 76 4.14 45.65 3.48
C ASP A 76 5.40 45.06 2.84
N ASP A 77 5.75 43.84 3.25
CA ASP A 77 6.90 43.08 2.80
C ASP A 77 6.88 42.89 1.27
N ASP A 78 7.68 43.70 0.59
CA ASP A 78 8.24 43.36 -0.71
C ASP A 78 9.11 42.10 -0.58
N HIS A 79 8.86 41.16 -1.49
CA HIS A 79 9.81 40.13 -1.86
C HIS A 79 11.15 40.78 -2.25
N VAL A 80 12.16 40.63 -1.39
CA VAL A 80 13.54 40.89 -1.78
C VAL A 80 13.98 39.78 -2.73
N HIS A 81 14.18 40.21 -3.98
CA HIS A 81 15.08 39.61 -4.95
C HIS A 81 16.44 39.27 -4.33
N SER A 82 16.89 38.02 -4.46
CA SER A 82 18.31 37.72 -4.37
C SER A 82 19.02 38.28 -5.60
N ARG A 83 19.93 39.23 -5.36
CA ARG A 83 20.90 39.67 -6.35
C ARG A 83 21.92 38.57 -6.63
N THR A 84 22.24 38.48 -7.91
CA THR A 84 23.38 37.85 -8.56
C THR A 84 24.71 38.52 -8.19
N PHE A 85 25.75 37.70 -8.09
CA PHE A 85 27.18 37.97 -8.34
C PHE A 85 27.67 36.66 -8.99
N ASP A 86 28.21 36.63 -10.21
CA ASP A 86 29.31 37.43 -10.72
C ASP A 86 29.08 37.96 -12.14
N GLU A 87 29.29 39.26 -12.34
CA GLU A 87 29.91 39.79 -13.56
C GLU A 87 31.19 40.50 -13.11
N ALA A 88 32.33 40.11 -13.72
CA ALA A 88 33.60 40.78 -13.51
C ALA A 88 33.62 42.09 -14.31
N VAL A 89 34.11 43.12 -13.64
CA VAL A 89 34.28 44.51 -14.07
C VAL A 89 35.05 44.63 -15.40
N ALA A 90 34.50 45.39 -16.36
CA ALA A 90 35.28 46.38 -17.11
C ALA A 90 34.39 47.48 -17.70
N VAL A 91 34.87 48.71 -17.54
CA VAL A 91 34.19 49.99 -17.70
C VAL A 91 34.45 50.59 -19.08
N ALA A 92 33.36 50.99 -19.75
CA ALA A 92 33.17 52.13 -20.66
C ALA A 92 33.98 52.19 -21.99
N PRO A 93 33.65 53.10 -22.94
CA PRO A 93 32.51 54.01 -23.00
C PRO A 93 31.72 53.99 -24.34
N ALA A 94 30.44 54.36 -24.19
CA ALA A 94 29.72 55.41 -24.93
C ALA A 94 29.54 55.35 -26.46
N PRO A 95 28.42 55.92 -26.94
CA PRO A 95 27.67 55.40 -28.07
C PRO A 95 27.68 56.34 -29.28
N LEU A 96 27.43 55.80 -30.47
CA LEU A 96 27.01 56.50 -31.69
C LEU A 96 26.38 55.39 -32.54
N SER A 97 25.22 55.51 -33.18
CA SER A 97 24.38 56.66 -33.50
C SER A 97 23.17 56.11 -34.28
N LEU A 98 22.00 56.74 -34.08
CA LEU A 98 21.04 57.22 -35.10
C LEU A 98 20.63 56.25 -36.23
N GLU A 99 19.41 56.16 -36.73
CA GLU A 99 18.10 56.79 -36.60
C GLU A 99 17.24 55.89 -37.53
N LYS A 100 16.11 55.34 -37.08
CA LYS A 100 14.75 55.90 -37.27
C LYS A 100 14.45 56.46 -38.67
N ASP A 101 13.52 55.78 -39.34
CA ASP A 101 12.30 56.31 -39.99
C ASP A 101 11.58 55.09 -40.61
N GLY A 102 10.30 54.75 -40.45
CA GLY A 102 9.05 55.19 -39.79
C GLY A 102 7.97 54.16 -40.24
N PRO A 103 6.64 54.34 -40.08
CA PRO A 103 5.85 55.18 -39.18
C PRO A 103 4.78 54.40 -38.34
N ASP A 104 4.29 55.04 -37.28
CA ASP A 104 2.96 54.97 -36.66
C ASP A 104 2.22 53.62 -36.44
N ALA A 105 2.15 53.21 -35.16
CA ALA A 105 0.99 52.50 -34.61
C ALA A 105 0.72 52.98 -33.16
N GLU A 106 -0.50 53.49 -32.97
CA GLU A 106 -1.09 54.17 -31.82
C GLU A 106 -0.87 53.52 -30.43
N GLU A 107 -0.52 54.33 -29.44
CA GLU A 107 -0.79 54.07 -28.03
C GLU A 107 -2.31 54.09 -27.77
N LYS A 108 -2.92 52.91 -27.57
CA LYS A 108 -4.28 52.80 -27.03
C LYS A 108 -4.22 52.87 -25.50
N GLY A 109 -4.93 53.84 -24.92
CA GLY A 109 -5.09 54.07 -23.48
C GLY A 109 -5.67 52.88 -22.71
N GLU A 110 -5.64 52.96 -21.37
CA GLU A 110 -6.03 51.86 -20.49
C GLU A 110 -7.42 51.30 -20.83
N PRO A 111 -7.57 49.97 -21.02
CA PRO A 111 -8.85 49.37 -21.34
C PRO A 111 -9.84 49.55 -20.19
N VAL A 112 -11.08 49.94 -20.51
CA VAL A 112 -12.12 50.30 -19.52
C VAL A 112 -13.18 49.20 -19.39
N SER A 113 -13.33 48.36 -20.42
CA SER A 113 -14.32 47.27 -20.46
C SER A 113 -13.73 45.91 -20.11
N ALA A 114 -14.52 45.05 -19.46
CA ALA A 114 -14.16 43.67 -19.17
C ALA A 114 -13.73 42.90 -20.43
N LEU A 115 -14.44 43.12 -21.55
CA LEU A 115 -14.15 42.46 -22.83
C LEU A 115 -12.84 42.95 -23.45
N GLU A 116 -12.50 44.24 -23.30
CA GLU A 116 -11.24 44.80 -23.78
C GLU A 116 -10.06 44.31 -22.94
N HIS A 117 -10.23 44.19 -21.62
CA HIS A 117 -9.23 43.54 -20.77
C HIS A 117 -9.01 42.08 -21.17
N TYR A 118 -10.08 41.37 -21.57
CA TYR A 118 -9.98 40.00 -22.05
C TYR A 118 -9.27 39.92 -23.41
N GLU A 119 -9.60 40.81 -24.35
CA GLU A 119 -8.94 40.90 -25.66
C GLU A 119 -7.46 41.23 -25.54
N ARG A 120 -7.10 42.20 -24.69
CA ARG A 120 -5.71 42.57 -24.39
C ARG A 120 -4.95 41.44 -23.70
N ALA A 121 -5.63 40.64 -22.87
CA ALA A 121 -5.04 39.46 -22.24
C ALA A 121 -4.69 38.39 -23.29
N VAL A 122 -5.59 38.12 -24.23
CA VAL A 122 -5.37 37.18 -25.35
C VAL A 122 -4.21 37.67 -26.23
N GLU A 123 -4.13 38.97 -26.52
CA GLU A 123 -3.01 39.56 -27.28
C GLU A 123 -1.66 39.38 -26.56
N ARG A 124 -1.62 39.62 -25.24
CA ARG A 124 -0.40 39.47 -24.44
C ARG A 124 0.00 37.99 -24.25
N GLU A 125 -0.97 37.10 -24.17
CA GLU A 125 -0.76 35.64 -24.18
C GLU A 125 -0.16 35.20 -25.53
N ALA A 126 -0.70 35.67 -26.65
CA ALA A 126 -0.18 35.40 -27.98
C ALA A 126 1.23 35.98 -28.21
N ALA A 127 1.54 37.12 -27.56
CA ALA A 127 2.88 37.72 -27.56
C ALA A 127 3.87 37.04 -26.57
N GLY A 128 3.44 35.99 -25.84
CA GLY A 128 4.30 35.22 -24.93
C GLY A 128 4.58 35.89 -23.57
N ASN A 129 3.96 37.05 -23.28
CA ASN A 129 4.10 37.72 -21.98
C ASN A 129 3.02 37.22 -21.00
N LEU A 130 3.29 36.06 -20.41
CA LEU A 130 2.33 35.32 -19.57
C LEU A 130 1.94 36.09 -18.29
N GLY A 131 2.88 36.81 -17.68
CA GLY A 131 2.64 37.52 -16.42
C GLY A 131 1.57 38.61 -16.54
N ASP A 132 1.67 39.43 -17.59
CA ASP A 132 0.71 40.51 -17.85
C ASP A 132 -0.63 39.98 -18.37
N SER A 133 -0.60 38.92 -19.19
CA SER A 133 -1.82 38.26 -19.69
C SER A 133 -2.68 37.72 -18.54
N LEU A 134 -2.06 37.10 -17.52
CA LEU A 134 -2.76 36.55 -16.36
C LEU A 134 -3.37 37.64 -15.48
N ARG A 135 -2.69 38.79 -15.32
CA ARG A 135 -3.25 39.95 -14.59
C ARG A 135 -4.47 40.52 -15.31
N LEU A 136 -4.41 40.64 -16.63
CA LEU A 136 -5.51 41.16 -17.44
C LEU A 136 -6.70 40.19 -17.50
N TYR A 137 -6.46 38.88 -17.60
CA TYR A 137 -7.53 37.88 -17.49
C TYR A 137 -8.24 37.94 -16.14
N ARG A 138 -7.49 38.06 -15.04
CA ARG A 138 -8.07 38.20 -13.70
C ARG A 138 -8.91 39.47 -13.58
N LYS A 139 -8.45 40.59 -14.15
CA LYS A 139 -9.21 41.85 -14.15
C LYS A 139 -10.48 41.73 -14.99
N ALA A 140 -10.42 41.11 -16.17
CA ALA A 140 -11.56 40.88 -17.04
C ALA A 140 -12.65 40.02 -16.38
N PHE A 141 -12.29 38.85 -15.83
CA PHE A 141 -13.25 37.97 -15.18
C PHE A 141 -13.80 38.54 -13.87
N ARG A 142 -13.02 39.35 -13.15
CA ARG A 142 -13.54 40.03 -11.95
C ARG A 142 -14.61 41.08 -12.29
N MET A 143 -14.57 41.62 -13.51
CA MET A 143 -15.56 42.61 -13.98
C MET A 143 -16.79 41.95 -14.63
N ASP A 144 -16.63 40.83 -15.34
CA ASP A 144 -17.74 40.06 -15.91
C ASP A 144 -17.40 38.56 -15.99
N ASP A 145 -18.12 37.75 -15.21
CA ASP A 145 -17.94 36.30 -15.12
C ASP A 145 -18.24 35.55 -16.43
N ARG A 146 -18.91 36.19 -17.41
CA ARG A 146 -19.24 35.61 -18.74
C ARG A 146 -18.51 36.31 -19.89
N VAL A 147 -17.43 37.03 -19.60
CA VAL A 147 -16.65 37.75 -20.61
C VAL A 147 -16.09 36.81 -21.69
N ASP A 148 -15.77 35.56 -21.35
CA ASP A 148 -15.32 34.52 -22.28
C ASP A 148 -16.39 34.13 -23.31
N GLN A 149 -17.66 34.06 -22.89
CA GLN A 149 -18.79 33.82 -23.78
C GLN A 149 -19.07 35.02 -24.68
N LYS A 150 -18.93 36.25 -24.15
CA LYS A 150 -19.06 37.48 -24.94
C LYS A 150 -17.96 37.57 -25.99
N TYR A 151 -16.72 37.23 -25.63
CA TYR A 151 -15.59 37.14 -26.55
C TYR A 151 -15.82 36.07 -27.62
N LYS A 152 -16.25 34.86 -27.22
CA LYS A 152 -16.60 33.78 -28.18
C LYS A 152 -17.76 34.14 -29.10
N ASN A 153 -18.81 34.77 -28.60
CA ASN A 153 -19.95 35.17 -29.44
C ASN A 153 -19.59 36.31 -30.40
N LYS A 154 -18.67 37.20 -30.00
CA LYS A 154 -18.16 38.30 -30.84
C LYS A 154 -17.24 37.78 -31.95
N HIS A 155 -16.35 36.84 -31.67
CA HIS A 155 -15.35 36.35 -32.63
C HIS A 155 -15.76 35.05 -33.34
N PHE A 156 -16.76 34.31 -32.83
CA PHE A 156 -17.23 33.01 -33.36
C PHE A 156 -18.77 32.81 -33.25
N PRO A 157 -19.61 33.56 -33.98
CA PRO A 157 -21.07 33.40 -33.93
C PRO A 157 -21.55 32.07 -34.55
N LYS A 158 -22.51 31.37 -33.91
CA LYS A 158 -23.07 30.08 -34.36
C LYS A 158 -24.15 30.25 -35.45
N GLN A 159 -24.11 29.39 -36.49
CA GLN A 159 -25.16 29.30 -37.53
C GLN A 159 -26.48 28.69 -37.00
N PRO A 160 -27.65 29.08 -37.55
CA PRO A 160 -28.95 28.59 -37.09
C PRO A 160 -29.28 27.17 -37.61
N PRO A 161 -30.09 26.38 -36.87
CA PRO A 161 -30.40 24.98 -37.21
C PRO A 161 -31.54 24.86 -38.23
N LYS A 162 -31.46 23.85 -39.13
CA LYS A 162 -32.49 23.51 -40.13
C LYS A 162 -33.64 22.68 -39.50
N PRO A 163 -34.90 22.82 -39.97
CA PRO A 163 -36.06 22.15 -39.39
C PRO A 163 -36.22 20.70 -39.86
N ALA A 164 -36.74 19.84 -38.98
CA ALA A 164 -37.06 18.44 -39.25
C ALA A 164 -38.37 18.30 -40.06
N GLN A 165 -38.34 17.54 -41.15
CA GLN A 165 -39.53 17.15 -41.92
C GLN A 165 -39.99 15.73 -41.54
N ALA A 166 -41.27 15.62 -41.23
CA ALA A 166 -42.02 14.39 -41.14
C ALA A 166 -42.37 13.88 -42.54
N VAL A 167 -42.29 12.56 -42.79
CA VAL A 167 -42.86 11.96 -43.99
C VAL A 167 -43.68 10.72 -43.64
N SER A 168 -44.93 10.81 -44.08
CA SER A 168 -46.02 9.83 -44.02
C SER A 168 -45.89 8.72 -45.06
N SER A 169 -46.48 7.58 -44.71
CA SER A 169 -46.68 6.34 -45.46
C SER A 169 -47.33 6.46 -46.84
N THR A 170 -46.74 5.79 -47.84
CA THR A 170 -47.35 5.04 -48.97
C THR A 170 -46.22 4.15 -49.52
N GLY A 171 -46.33 2.89 -49.92
CA GLY A 171 -47.35 1.85 -49.97
C GLY A 171 -46.71 0.62 -50.66
N SER A 172 -47.20 -0.57 -50.32
CA SER A 172 -46.96 -1.89 -50.94
C SER A 172 -45.64 -2.64 -50.70
N ARG A 173 -45.81 -3.68 -49.88
CA ARG A 173 -44.94 -4.84 -49.61
C ARG A 173 -45.24 -5.93 -50.66
N PRO A 174 -44.31 -6.86 -50.93
CA PRO A 174 -44.70 -8.27 -50.95
C PRO A 174 -44.17 -8.98 -49.69
N ALA A 175 -45.08 -9.64 -49.00
CA ALA A 175 -44.84 -10.64 -47.96
C ALA A 175 -44.15 -11.89 -48.56
N ALA A 176 -43.47 -12.79 -47.86
CA ALA A 176 -42.89 -12.86 -46.53
C ALA A 176 -42.07 -14.16 -46.52
N ALA A 177 -40.91 -14.17 -45.85
CA ALA A 177 -40.40 -15.36 -45.18
C ALA A 177 -39.63 -14.86 -43.96
N GLY A 178 -40.22 -15.07 -42.79
CA GLY A 178 -39.61 -14.71 -41.52
C GLY A 178 -38.36 -15.55 -41.28
N VAL A 179 -37.27 -14.90 -40.92
CA VAL A 179 -36.17 -15.53 -40.19
C VAL A 179 -35.92 -14.70 -38.95
N ASN A 180 -36.08 -15.33 -37.80
CA ASN A 180 -35.66 -14.86 -36.49
C ASN A 180 -34.27 -14.21 -36.57
N ALA A 181 -34.15 -12.90 -36.35
CA ALA A 181 -32.87 -12.31 -36.01
C ALA A 181 -32.62 -12.60 -34.53
N GLN A 182 -32.16 -13.82 -34.26
CA GLN A 182 -31.42 -14.14 -33.06
C GLN A 182 -30.30 -13.10 -32.89
N ILE A 183 -30.08 -12.64 -31.67
CA ILE A 183 -28.86 -11.90 -31.32
C ILE A 183 -27.71 -12.85 -31.60
N GLU A 184 -27.05 -12.66 -32.75
CA GLU A 184 -25.94 -13.49 -33.17
C GLU A 184 -24.79 -13.30 -32.19
N GLN A 185 -24.29 -14.41 -31.62
CA GLN A 185 -23.06 -14.35 -30.83
C GLN A 185 -21.94 -13.74 -31.69
N PRO A 186 -21.05 -12.92 -31.12
CA PRO A 186 -19.99 -12.28 -31.88
C PRO A 186 -19.13 -13.34 -32.56
N ARG A 187 -19.17 -13.37 -33.90
CA ARG A 187 -18.37 -14.30 -34.71
C ARG A 187 -16.89 -14.09 -34.40
N PRO A 188 -16.07 -15.16 -34.37
CA PRO A 188 -14.63 -15.00 -34.24
C PRO A 188 -14.10 -14.12 -35.39
N MET A 189 -13.14 -13.24 -35.09
CA MET A 189 -12.61 -12.24 -36.03
C MET A 189 -12.20 -12.82 -37.39
N LYS A 190 -11.67 -14.05 -37.42
CA LYS A 190 -11.26 -14.73 -38.64
C LYS A 190 -12.45 -15.02 -39.57
N ASP A 191 -13.56 -15.47 -39.02
CA ASP A 191 -14.78 -15.81 -39.76
C ASP A 191 -15.49 -14.54 -40.24
N LEU A 192 -15.39 -13.47 -39.45
CA LEU A 192 -15.87 -12.14 -39.84
C LEU A 192 -15.05 -11.58 -41.01
N ILE A 193 -13.72 -11.62 -40.95
CA ILE A 193 -12.86 -11.16 -42.05
C ILE A 193 -13.08 -12.00 -43.30
N ALA A 194 -13.20 -13.33 -43.17
CA ALA A 194 -13.49 -14.21 -44.31
C ALA A 194 -14.81 -13.86 -45.01
N SER A 195 -15.82 -13.38 -44.25
CA SER A 195 -17.09 -12.94 -44.83
C SER A 195 -16.96 -11.71 -45.75
N PHE A 196 -15.85 -10.97 -45.68
CA PHE A 196 -15.59 -9.80 -46.52
C PHE A 196 -14.96 -10.15 -47.88
N SER A 197 -14.58 -11.41 -48.10
CA SER A 197 -13.93 -11.89 -49.33
C SER A 197 -14.75 -11.71 -50.61
N GLN A 198 -16.09 -11.62 -50.50
CA GLN A 198 -16.98 -11.43 -51.65
C GLN A 198 -17.37 -9.96 -51.88
N LEU A 199 -16.92 -9.04 -51.03
CA LEU A 199 -17.26 -7.62 -51.13
C LEU A 199 -16.32 -6.89 -52.10
N SER A 200 -16.86 -5.93 -52.85
CA SER A 200 -16.11 -4.98 -53.68
C SER A 200 -16.17 -3.57 -53.09
N ILE A 201 -15.28 -2.68 -53.54
CA ILE A 201 -15.32 -1.27 -53.18
C ILE A 201 -16.47 -0.62 -53.96
N ALA A 202 -17.53 -0.21 -53.26
CA ALA A 202 -18.66 0.47 -53.88
C ALA A 202 -18.37 1.97 -54.05
N PRO A 203 -18.78 2.60 -55.17
CA PRO A 203 -18.77 4.05 -55.31
C PRO A 203 -19.74 4.69 -54.31
N ALA A 204 -19.52 5.96 -53.98
CA ALA A 204 -20.46 6.70 -53.15
C ALA A 204 -21.84 6.77 -53.83
N PRO A 205 -22.94 6.68 -53.06
CA PRO A 205 -24.28 6.81 -53.62
C PRO A 205 -24.45 8.22 -54.25
N PRO A 206 -25.30 8.36 -55.28
CA PRO A 206 -25.54 9.65 -55.90
C PRO A 206 -26.16 10.63 -54.89
N GLU A 207 -25.74 11.90 -54.92
CA GLU A 207 -26.19 12.92 -53.97
C GLU A 207 -27.70 13.21 -54.07
N VAL A 208 -28.29 12.97 -55.24
CA VAL A 208 -29.72 13.15 -55.52
C VAL A 208 -30.20 12.03 -56.44
N GLU A 209 -31.40 11.51 -56.19
CA GLU A 209 -32.05 10.47 -56.99
C GLU A 209 -32.25 10.96 -58.45
N GLY A 210 -31.60 10.29 -59.41
CA GLY A 210 -31.62 10.65 -60.83
C GLY A 210 -30.32 11.27 -61.39
N VAL A 211 -29.34 11.58 -60.53
CA VAL A 211 -27.99 12.03 -60.95
C VAL A 211 -27.03 10.81 -60.95
N PRO A 212 -26.14 10.64 -61.95
CA PRO A 212 -25.18 9.54 -61.93
C PRO A 212 -24.26 9.61 -60.70
N PRO A 213 -23.90 8.48 -60.08
CA PRO A 213 -23.03 8.47 -58.91
C PRO A 213 -21.65 9.06 -59.24
N PRO A 214 -21.02 9.76 -58.29
CA PRO A 214 -19.67 10.29 -58.48
C PRO A 214 -18.70 9.14 -58.78
N ARG A 215 -17.80 9.35 -59.75
CA ARG A 215 -16.82 8.34 -60.14
C ARG A 215 -15.90 8.01 -58.96
N CYS A 216 -15.70 6.72 -58.71
CA CYS A 216 -14.77 6.23 -57.70
C CYS A 216 -13.61 5.52 -58.41
N HIS A 217 -12.52 6.24 -58.67
CA HIS A 217 -11.36 5.67 -59.35
C HIS A 217 -10.78 4.45 -58.60
N LEU A 218 -10.90 4.40 -57.28
CA LEU A 218 -10.45 3.25 -56.47
C LEU A 218 -11.29 1.98 -56.70
N ALA A 219 -12.57 2.13 -57.09
CA ALA A 219 -13.45 1.01 -57.44
C ALA A 219 -13.22 0.51 -58.89
N GLU A 220 -12.64 1.36 -59.75
CA GLU A 220 -12.33 1.04 -61.15
C GLU A 220 -10.97 0.34 -61.32
N ILE A 221 -10.09 0.44 -60.32
CA ILE A 221 -8.73 -0.14 -60.34
C ILE A 221 -8.79 -1.66 -60.14
N PRO A 222 -8.10 -2.46 -60.98
CA PRO A 222 -7.93 -3.89 -60.76
C PRO A 222 -7.29 -4.20 -59.40
N GLU A 223 -7.74 -5.28 -58.77
CA GLU A 223 -7.31 -5.65 -57.42
C GLU A 223 -5.80 -5.88 -57.32
N GLU A 224 -5.17 -6.39 -58.38
CA GLU A 224 -3.72 -6.59 -58.44
C GLU A 224 -2.96 -5.27 -58.29
N ILE A 225 -3.43 -4.22 -58.96
CA ILE A 225 -2.84 -2.88 -58.87
C ILE A 225 -3.09 -2.27 -57.49
N LEU A 226 -4.27 -2.50 -56.91
CA LEU A 226 -4.57 -2.06 -55.54
C LEU A 226 -3.67 -2.75 -54.51
N VAL A 227 -3.43 -4.05 -54.64
CA VAL A 227 -2.50 -4.80 -53.77
C VAL A 227 -1.07 -4.29 -53.95
N HIS A 228 -0.64 -3.94 -55.17
CA HIS A 228 0.66 -3.31 -55.40
C HIS A 228 0.77 -1.93 -54.72
N ILE A 229 -0.28 -1.09 -54.80
CA ILE A 229 -0.31 0.20 -54.08
C ILE A 229 -0.23 -0.01 -52.57
N LEU A 230 -0.95 -0.99 -52.03
CA LEU A 230 -0.91 -1.35 -50.61
C LEU A 230 0.45 -1.93 -50.20
N PHE A 231 1.12 -2.66 -51.09
CA PHE A 231 2.46 -3.18 -50.87
C PHE A 231 3.49 -2.04 -50.74
N ASP A 232 3.44 -1.05 -51.62
CA ASP A 232 4.31 0.12 -51.55
C ASP A 232 3.99 0.98 -50.31
N LEU A 233 2.71 1.18 -49.99
CA LEU A 233 2.26 1.88 -48.79
C LEU A 233 2.79 1.20 -47.51
N ALA A 234 2.74 -0.14 -47.45
CA ALA A 234 3.25 -0.91 -46.34
C ALA A 234 4.77 -0.79 -46.14
N ILE A 235 5.54 -0.59 -47.22
CA ILE A 235 6.98 -0.35 -47.16
C ILE A 235 7.29 1.08 -46.71
N LEU A 236 6.41 2.04 -47.00
CA LEU A 236 6.56 3.43 -46.56
C LEU A 236 6.18 3.60 -45.08
N ASP A 237 4.99 3.16 -44.68
CA ASP A 237 4.54 3.14 -43.29
C ASP A 237 3.51 2.01 -43.06
N VAL A 238 3.90 1.01 -42.26
CA VAL A 238 3.02 -0.08 -41.83
C VAL A 238 1.80 0.44 -41.05
N GLY A 239 1.94 1.57 -40.35
CA GLY A 239 0.85 2.23 -39.64
C GLY A 239 -0.24 2.73 -40.58
N ASP A 240 0.12 3.46 -41.63
CA ASP A 240 -0.82 3.92 -42.66
C ASP A 240 -1.46 2.76 -43.41
N PHE A 241 -0.67 1.75 -43.79
CA PHE A 241 -1.19 0.52 -44.40
C PHE A 241 -2.30 -0.13 -43.56
N VAL A 242 -2.12 -0.22 -42.24
CA VAL A 242 -3.16 -0.75 -41.35
C VAL A 242 -4.32 0.22 -41.17
N ARG A 243 -4.11 1.55 -41.15
CA ARG A 243 -5.19 2.55 -41.05
C ARG A 243 -6.18 2.45 -42.23
N VAL A 244 -5.69 2.16 -43.43
CA VAL A 244 -6.52 1.99 -44.63
C VAL A 244 -7.55 0.85 -44.48
N SER A 245 -7.29 -0.14 -43.64
CA SER A 245 -8.26 -1.21 -43.33
C SER A 245 -9.56 -0.69 -42.70
N GLN A 246 -9.55 0.50 -42.08
CA GLN A 246 -10.72 1.08 -41.42
C GLN A 246 -11.70 1.72 -42.40
N VAL A 247 -11.29 1.93 -43.65
CA VAL A 247 -12.07 2.66 -44.66
C VAL A 247 -13.24 1.83 -45.19
N CYS A 248 -13.02 0.57 -45.56
CA CYS A 248 -14.08 -0.33 -46.00
C CYS A 248 -13.75 -1.79 -45.72
N LYS A 249 -14.79 -2.64 -45.68
CA LYS A 249 -14.66 -4.08 -45.38
C LYS A 249 -13.77 -4.83 -46.38
N ARG A 250 -13.73 -4.40 -47.65
CA ARG A 250 -12.85 -5.00 -48.67
C ARG A 250 -11.38 -4.69 -48.40
N LEU A 251 -11.04 -3.44 -48.06
CA LEU A 251 -9.68 -3.09 -47.66
C LEU A 251 -9.27 -3.79 -46.35
N ALA A 252 -10.20 -3.96 -45.41
CA ALA A 252 -9.96 -4.76 -44.21
C ALA A 252 -9.63 -6.22 -44.52
N TYR A 253 -10.28 -6.81 -45.52
CA TYR A 253 -9.97 -8.15 -46.01
C TYR A 253 -8.55 -8.19 -46.59
N LEU A 254 -8.25 -7.34 -47.58
CA LEU A 254 -6.94 -7.31 -48.26
C LEU A 254 -5.79 -7.12 -47.27
N VAL A 255 -5.89 -6.15 -46.36
CA VAL A 255 -4.86 -5.92 -45.32
C VAL A 255 -4.70 -7.12 -44.39
N ALA A 256 -5.76 -7.88 -44.11
CA ALA A 256 -5.71 -9.02 -43.20
C ALA A 256 -5.26 -10.33 -43.87
N THR A 257 -5.49 -10.50 -45.17
CA THR A 257 -5.24 -11.75 -45.90
C THR A 257 -4.04 -11.72 -46.85
N GLU A 258 -3.58 -10.54 -47.29
CA GLU A 258 -2.44 -10.43 -48.21
C GLU A 258 -1.10 -10.73 -47.53
N ASP A 259 -0.78 -12.02 -47.48
CA ASP A 259 0.39 -12.56 -46.81
C ASP A 259 1.71 -12.12 -47.47
N ARG A 260 1.69 -11.77 -48.78
CA ARG A 260 2.86 -11.24 -49.51
C ARG A 260 3.37 -9.92 -48.92
N ILE A 261 2.45 -9.02 -48.55
CA ILE A 261 2.77 -7.73 -47.95
C ILE A 261 3.39 -7.96 -46.56
N TRP A 262 2.75 -8.76 -45.72
CA TRP A 262 3.24 -9.08 -44.38
C TRP A 262 4.58 -9.82 -44.39
N ARG A 263 4.79 -10.73 -45.34
CA ARG A 263 6.08 -11.39 -45.55
C ARG A 263 7.19 -10.40 -45.84
N ARG A 264 6.96 -9.45 -46.77
CA ARG A 264 7.94 -8.40 -47.10
C ARG A 264 8.22 -7.48 -45.92
N ILE A 265 7.18 -7.12 -45.14
CA ILE A 265 7.34 -6.34 -43.92
C ILE A 265 8.23 -7.11 -42.93
N CYS A 266 7.91 -8.38 -42.64
CA CYS A 266 8.64 -9.20 -41.67
C CYS A 266 10.10 -9.45 -42.03
N LEU A 267 10.39 -9.71 -43.31
CA LEU A 267 11.75 -9.96 -43.80
C LEU A 267 12.52 -8.66 -44.07
N GLY A 268 11.82 -7.53 -44.16
CA GLY A 268 12.41 -6.21 -44.36
C GLY A 268 13.22 -5.73 -43.15
N HIS A 269 14.23 -4.91 -43.42
CA HIS A 269 15.02 -4.19 -42.41
C HIS A 269 14.33 -2.87 -41.98
N GLU A 270 13.31 -2.44 -42.73
CA GLU A 270 12.60 -1.19 -42.53
C GLU A 270 11.61 -1.26 -41.37
N PHE A 271 10.90 -2.36 -41.16
CA PHE A 271 9.93 -2.47 -40.06
C PHE A 271 9.88 -3.84 -39.40
N GLY A 272 10.35 -4.87 -40.11
CA GLY A 272 10.38 -6.24 -39.65
C GLY A 272 11.64 -6.60 -38.88
N PHE A 273 11.97 -7.88 -38.97
CA PHE A 273 12.99 -8.52 -38.15
C PHE A 273 14.38 -8.48 -38.81
N GLY A 274 14.48 -8.04 -40.07
CA GLY A 274 15.79 -7.81 -40.72
C GLY A 274 16.63 -6.75 -40.02
N GLY A 275 16.01 -5.87 -39.22
CA GLY A 275 16.70 -4.86 -38.39
C GLY A 275 17.05 -5.33 -36.97
N MET A 276 16.88 -6.62 -36.65
CA MET A 276 17.26 -7.22 -35.37
C MET A 276 18.70 -7.75 -35.46
N HIS A 277 19.61 -7.04 -34.81
CA HIS A 277 21.04 -7.35 -34.86
C HIS A 277 21.44 -8.26 -33.71
N TYR A 278 22.02 -9.42 -34.01
CA TYR A 278 22.57 -10.36 -33.02
C TYR A 278 24.08 -10.17 -32.78
N TYR A 279 24.69 -9.32 -33.58
CA TYR A 279 26.09 -8.93 -33.52
C TYR A 279 26.19 -7.42 -33.39
N TRP A 280 27.29 -6.95 -32.81
CA TRP A 280 27.57 -5.52 -32.79
C TRP A 280 27.70 -4.99 -34.22
N GLN A 281 27.04 -3.87 -34.51
CA GLN A 281 27.08 -3.23 -35.82
C GLN A 281 28.01 -2.01 -35.84
N ARG A 282 28.23 -1.40 -34.68
CA ARG A 282 29.09 -0.22 -34.49
C ARG A 282 29.89 -0.31 -33.19
N GLN A 283 30.92 0.51 -33.10
CA GLN A 283 31.61 0.77 -31.84
C GLN A 283 30.72 1.58 -30.89
N ILE A 284 31.08 1.58 -29.59
CA ILE A 284 30.36 2.32 -28.54
C ILE A 284 30.35 3.84 -28.84
N THR A 285 31.40 4.35 -29.51
CA THR A 285 31.56 5.74 -29.94
C THR A 285 30.70 6.13 -31.15
N TRP A 286 30.01 5.16 -31.77
CA TRP A 286 29.24 5.20 -33.02
C TRP A 286 30.06 5.20 -34.33
N GLU A 287 31.36 4.95 -34.23
CA GLU A 287 32.24 4.76 -35.39
C GLU A 287 32.02 3.36 -36.02
N PRO A 288 32.35 3.20 -37.32
CA PRO A 288 32.35 1.89 -37.97
C PRO A 288 33.28 0.91 -37.25
N LEU A 289 32.94 -0.38 -37.25
CA LEU A 289 33.82 -1.42 -36.71
C LEU A 289 35.10 -1.54 -37.55
N THR A 290 36.24 -1.69 -36.89
CA THR A 290 37.53 -1.98 -37.52
C THR A 290 37.74 -3.49 -37.62
N GLU A 291 38.64 -3.95 -38.49
CA GLU A 291 38.98 -5.38 -38.59
C GLU A 291 39.52 -5.94 -37.27
N GLU A 292 40.24 -5.13 -36.49
CA GLU A 292 40.73 -5.47 -35.15
C GLU A 292 39.59 -5.74 -34.15
N ASP A 293 38.49 -4.99 -34.22
CA ASP A 293 37.31 -5.24 -33.38
C ASP A 293 36.63 -6.57 -33.73
N LEU A 294 36.61 -6.94 -35.03
CA LEU A 294 36.05 -8.21 -35.49
C LEU A 294 36.90 -9.38 -35.00
N ILE A 295 38.23 -9.23 -35.04
CA ILE A 295 39.18 -10.22 -34.53
C ILE A 295 38.99 -10.38 -33.02
N ARG A 296 38.89 -9.29 -32.27
CA ARG A 296 38.65 -9.32 -30.82
C ARG A 296 37.34 -9.99 -30.44
N GLU A 297 36.26 -9.71 -31.18
CA GLU A 297 34.95 -10.36 -30.97
C GLU A 297 35.01 -11.87 -31.29
N ALA A 298 35.79 -12.28 -32.29
CA ALA A 298 36.01 -13.69 -32.61
C ALA A 298 36.84 -14.41 -31.53
N THR A 299 37.89 -13.78 -31.01
CA THR A 299 38.73 -14.35 -29.93
C THR A 299 38.00 -14.42 -28.58
N GLU A 300 37.16 -13.44 -28.25
CA GLU A 300 36.29 -13.46 -27.06
C GLU A 300 35.23 -14.58 -27.14
N ALA A 301 34.78 -14.94 -28.35
CA ALA A 301 33.84 -16.05 -28.55
C ALA A 301 34.51 -17.42 -28.45
N GLU A 302 35.76 -17.57 -28.90
CA GLU A 302 36.53 -18.82 -28.80
C GLU A 302 36.97 -19.11 -27.35
N THR A 303 37.36 -18.09 -26.59
CA THR A 303 37.75 -18.24 -25.16
C THR A 303 36.59 -18.57 -24.22
N ALA A 304 35.33 -18.31 -24.62
CA ALA A 304 34.15 -18.66 -23.83
C ALA A 304 33.72 -20.14 -23.96
N VAL A 305 34.28 -20.88 -24.94
CA VAL A 305 33.94 -22.28 -25.24
C VAL A 305 35.05 -23.25 -24.79
N ALA A 306 36.24 -22.75 -24.45
CA ALA A 306 37.36 -23.58 -23.99
C ALA A 306 37.19 -24.05 -22.53
N ASP A 307 36.94 -25.33 -22.33
CA ASP A 307 37.07 -26.01 -21.04
C ASP A 307 38.57 -26.09 -20.67
N PRO A 308 39.03 -25.78 -19.44
CA PRO A 308 40.46 -25.67 -19.13
C PRO A 308 41.23 -27.01 -19.14
N ALA A 309 40.61 -28.11 -19.57
CA ALA A 309 41.14 -29.47 -19.46
C ALA A 309 41.81 -29.99 -20.75
N ASP A 310 41.59 -29.37 -21.92
CA ASP A 310 42.14 -29.83 -23.20
C ASP A 310 42.95 -28.71 -23.87
N ALA A 311 44.19 -28.52 -23.44
CA ALA A 311 45.07 -27.43 -23.88
C ALA A 311 46.02 -27.80 -25.05
N ASP A 312 45.86 -28.95 -25.71
CA ASP A 312 46.88 -29.49 -26.64
C ASP A 312 46.39 -29.79 -28.08
N SER A 313 45.26 -29.22 -28.52
CA SER A 313 44.88 -29.32 -29.94
C SER A 313 44.16 -28.07 -30.45
N ASP A 314 44.90 -26.99 -30.68
CA ASP A 314 44.38 -25.82 -31.40
C ASP A 314 44.50 -26.02 -32.92
N PRO A 315 43.38 -26.03 -33.68
CA PRO A 315 43.42 -25.78 -35.11
C PRO A 315 43.78 -24.30 -35.35
N PRO A 316 44.41 -23.94 -36.48
CA PRO A 316 44.75 -22.55 -36.76
C PRO A 316 43.47 -21.70 -36.89
N PRO A 317 43.46 -20.45 -36.39
CA PRO A 317 42.29 -19.58 -36.43
C PRO A 317 41.91 -19.32 -37.89
N LEU A 318 40.61 -19.47 -38.18
CA LEU A 318 40.06 -19.14 -39.50
C LEU A 318 40.32 -17.65 -39.80
N PRO A 319 40.64 -17.29 -41.05
CA PRO A 319 40.90 -15.90 -41.41
C PRO A 319 39.69 -15.01 -41.08
N PRO A 320 39.90 -13.77 -40.57
CA PRO A 320 38.81 -12.88 -40.22
C PRO A 320 37.96 -12.58 -41.47
N LEU A 321 36.65 -12.81 -41.36
CA LEU A 321 35.70 -12.47 -42.42
C LEU A 321 35.77 -10.98 -42.72
N THR A 322 35.81 -10.61 -43.99
CA THR A 322 35.70 -9.21 -44.39
C THR A 322 34.35 -8.63 -43.93
N LEU A 323 34.28 -7.32 -43.71
CA LEU A 323 33.04 -6.65 -43.26
C LEU A 323 31.83 -6.94 -44.17
N SER A 324 32.06 -7.06 -45.48
CA SER A 324 31.04 -7.39 -46.49
C SER A 324 30.56 -8.84 -46.39
N GLU A 325 31.46 -9.80 -46.22
CA GLU A 325 31.12 -11.22 -46.05
C GLU A 325 30.38 -11.46 -44.73
N ARG A 326 30.79 -10.77 -43.66
CA ARG A 326 30.10 -10.83 -42.36
C ARG A 326 28.68 -10.27 -42.47
N ALA A 327 28.50 -9.12 -43.12
CA ALA A 327 27.18 -8.53 -43.33
C ALA A 327 26.25 -9.44 -44.16
N GLN A 328 26.78 -10.11 -45.19
CA GLN A 328 26.02 -11.09 -45.97
C GLN A 328 25.60 -12.30 -45.14
N ARG A 329 26.52 -12.88 -44.34
CA ARG A 329 26.18 -14.00 -43.45
C ARG A 329 25.15 -13.61 -42.41
N GLN A 330 25.26 -12.42 -41.81
CA GLN A 330 24.28 -11.92 -40.83
C GLN A 330 22.88 -11.77 -41.44
N ALA A 331 22.78 -11.25 -42.66
CA ALA A 331 21.52 -11.14 -43.36
C ALA A 331 20.90 -12.52 -43.66
N GLN A 332 21.73 -13.49 -44.06
CA GLN A 332 21.31 -14.87 -44.30
C GLN A 332 20.85 -15.57 -43.00
N GLU A 333 21.60 -15.44 -41.91
CA GLU A 333 21.26 -15.99 -40.59
C GLU A 333 19.96 -15.40 -40.05
N SER A 334 19.79 -14.07 -40.11
CA SER A 334 18.57 -13.40 -39.65
C SER A 334 17.33 -13.84 -40.45
N ALA A 335 17.47 -13.98 -41.77
CA ALA A 335 16.41 -14.49 -42.64
C ALA A 335 16.09 -15.96 -42.34
N ALA A 336 17.11 -16.80 -42.16
CA ALA A 336 16.95 -18.21 -41.83
C ALA A 336 16.25 -18.41 -40.48
N ASN A 337 16.67 -17.69 -39.44
CA ASN A 337 16.04 -17.72 -38.11
C ASN A 337 14.57 -17.29 -38.17
N THR A 338 14.29 -16.19 -38.89
CA THR A 338 12.93 -15.69 -39.08
C THR A 338 12.04 -16.72 -39.80
N LEU A 339 12.56 -17.40 -40.82
CA LEU A 339 11.82 -18.46 -41.52
C LEU A 339 11.61 -19.70 -40.64
N ALA A 340 12.57 -20.06 -39.80
CA ALA A 340 12.43 -21.17 -38.85
C ALA A 340 11.28 -20.90 -37.86
N PHE A 341 11.23 -19.70 -37.26
CA PHE A 341 10.15 -19.33 -36.33
C PHE A 341 8.78 -19.20 -36.99
N TYR A 342 8.73 -18.73 -38.24
CA TYR A 342 7.49 -18.66 -39.01
C TYR A 342 6.80 -20.03 -39.13
N HIS A 343 7.58 -21.09 -39.34
CA HIS A 343 7.05 -22.45 -39.47
C HIS A 343 6.69 -23.11 -38.12
N SER A 344 7.48 -22.87 -37.07
CA SER A 344 7.32 -23.56 -35.77
C SER A 344 6.34 -22.86 -34.81
N LEU A 345 6.50 -21.55 -34.59
CA LEU A 345 5.83 -20.83 -33.50
C LEU A 345 4.60 -20.01 -33.94
N TYR A 346 4.57 -19.54 -35.18
CA TYR A 346 3.56 -18.58 -35.64
C TYR A 346 2.53 -19.15 -36.63
N SER A 347 2.40 -20.48 -36.68
CA SER A 347 1.38 -21.19 -37.47
C SER A 347 1.33 -20.76 -38.94
N ARG A 348 2.49 -20.44 -39.55
CA ARG A 348 2.62 -20.00 -40.95
C ARG A 348 1.82 -18.74 -41.31
N SER A 349 1.67 -17.79 -40.37
CA SER A 349 1.03 -16.49 -40.64
C SER A 349 2.01 -15.33 -40.40
N TRP A 350 2.37 -14.59 -41.46
CA TRP A 350 3.30 -13.46 -41.34
C TRP A 350 2.71 -12.31 -40.53
N LEU A 351 1.42 -12.02 -40.69
CA LEU A 351 0.70 -11.04 -39.86
C LEU A 351 0.76 -11.39 -38.37
N ARG A 352 0.56 -12.67 -38.02
CA ARG A 352 0.63 -13.14 -36.64
C ARG A 352 2.06 -13.03 -36.08
N MET A 353 3.05 -13.40 -36.88
CA MET A 353 4.46 -13.25 -36.53
C MET A 353 4.81 -11.78 -36.28
N PHE A 354 4.43 -10.87 -37.18
CA PHE A 354 4.68 -9.43 -37.03
C PHE A 354 4.04 -8.84 -35.76
N ARG A 355 2.89 -9.37 -35.32
CA ARG A 355 2.20 -8.89 -34.12
C ARG A 355 2.77 -9.46 -32.82
N LEU A 356 3.15 -10.74 -32.82
CA LEU A 356 3.44 -11.48 -31.59
C LEU A 356 4.93 -11.67 -31.32
N ARG A 357 5.79 -11.64 -32.35
CA ARG A 357 7.24 -11.79 -32.15
C ARG A 357 7.81 -10.53 -31.49
N PRO A 358 8.50 -10.65 -30.34
CA PRO A 358 9.17 -9.52 -29.71
C PRO A 358 10.14 -8.84 -30.67
N ARG A 359 10.16 -7.51 -30.65
CA ARG A 359 11.13 -6.72 -31.40
C ARG A 359 11.39 -5.39 -30.73
N ILE A 360 12.57 -4.85 -30.99
CA ILE A 360 12.90 -3.47 -30.62
C ILE A 360 12.11 -2.54 -31.55
N ARG A 361 11.28 -1.69 -30.94
CA ARG A 361 10.68 -0.53 -31.60
C ARG A 361 11.68 0.63 -31.65
N PHE A 362 11.84 1.21 -32.83
CA PHE A 362 12.75 2.33 -33.11
C PHE A 362 12.05 3.69 -33.20
N ASN A 363 10.71 3.71 -33.13
CA ASN A 363 9.88 4.89 -33.31
C ASN A 363 9.60 5.65 -31.99
N GLY A 364 10.40 5.43 -30.95
CA GLY A 364 10.20 6.08 -29.65
C GLY A 364 11.34 5.80 -28.67
N CYS A 365 11.10 6.11 -27.40
CA CYS A 365 12.03 5.91 -26.30
C CYS A 365 11.43 4.95 -25.26
N TYR A 366 12.28 4.12 -24.66
CA TYR A 366 11.94 3.27 -23.52
C TYR A 366 12.26 4.04 -22.26
N ILE A 367 11.32 4.09 -21.32
CA ILE A 367 11.41 4.91 -20.11
C ILE A 367 11.23 4.01 -18.90
N SER A 368 12.22 3.99 -18.02
CA SER A 368 12.14 3.34 -16.71
C SER A 368 12.10 4.40 -15.62
N THR A 369 11.03 4.43 -14.84
CA THR A 369 10.83 5.36 -13.72
C THR A 369 11.24 4.71 -12.40
N VAL A 370 12.13 5.37 -11.65
CA VAL A 370 12.60 4.93 -10.34
C VAL A 370 12.39 6.04 -9.33
N ASN A 371 11.60 5.74 -8.30
CA ASN A 371 11.31 6.67 -7.21
C ASN A 371 12.10 6.24 -5.97
N TYR A 372 12.87 7.14 -5.37
CA TYR A 372 13.43 6.88 -4.05
C TYR A 372 13.19 8.05 -3.08
N PRO A 373 12.93 7.74 -1.79
CA PRO A 373 12.75 8.75 -0.76
C PRO A 373 14.11 9.26 -0.29
N ARG A 374 14.35 10.57 -0.39
CA ARG A 374 15.48 11.26 0.26
C ARG A 374 14.96 12.10 1.43
N SER A 375 15.55 11.94 2.61
CA SER A 375 15.25 12.83 3.74
C SER A 375 15.90 14.19 3.50
N GLY A 376 15.15 15.29 3.72
CA GLY A 376 15.71 16.64 3.69
C GLY A 376 16.85 16.85 4.70
N GLU A 377 17.75 17.77 4.41
CA GLU A 377 18.87 18.13 5.30
C GLU A 377 18.33 18.83 6.56
N ALA A 378 18.71 18.33 7.74
CA ALA A 378 18.22 18.84 9.01
C ALA A 378 19.00 20.10 9.41
N SER A 379 18.32 21.24 9.54
CA SER A 379 18.92 22.45 10.12
C SER A 379 19.29 22.21 11.59
N ALA A 380 20.50 22.61 12.00
CA ALA A 380 21.03 22.38 13.34
C ALA A 380 20.25 23.11 14.46
N ASN A 381 19.42 24.10 14.12
CA ASN A 381 18.79 25.00 15.09
C ASN A 381 17.30 24.75 15.35
N HIS A 382 16.65 23.77 14.68
CA HIS A 382 15.25 23.44 14.95
C HIS A 382 14.96 21.94 14.84
N VAL A 383 14.44 21.34 15.92
CA VAL A 383 13.79 20.02 15.87
C VAL A 383 12.42 20.19 15.21
N THR A 384 12.36 20.03 13.90
CA THR A 384 11.11 20.05 13.13
C THR A 384 10.53 18.65 13.02
N TRP A 385 9.26 18.52 13.41
CA TRP A 385 8.46 17.32 13.16
C TRP A 385 8.14 17.28 11.66
N GLY A 386 8.54 16.21 10.98
CA GLY A 386 8.33 16.08 9.52
C GLY A 386 9.46 16.68 8.69
N SER A 387 10.66 16.08 8.73
CA SER A 387 11.62 16.31 7.65
C SER A 387 10.93 15.95 6.33
N PRO A 388 10.72 16.90 5.40
CA PRO A 388 10.07 16.61 4.14
C PRO A 388 10.86 15.48 3.46
N VAL A 389 10.17 14.37 3.18
CA VAL A 389 10.74 13.29 2.38
C VAL A 389 10.58 13.72 0.95
N HIS A 390 11.68 14.19 0.35
CA HIS A 390 11.71 14.51 -1.05
C HIS A 390 11.74 13.19 -1.83
N ILE A 391 10.64 12.86 -2.49
CA ILE A 391 10.62 11.74 -3.43
C ILE A 391 11.34 12.26 -4.68
N VAL A 392 12.54 11.76 -4.92
CA VAL A 392 13.25 12.06 -6.17
C VAL A 392 12.87 10.98 -7.19
N THR A 393 12.24 11.42 -8.27
CA THR A 393 11.92 10.59 -9.42
C THR A 393 13.05 10.69 -10.42
N TYR A 394 13.69 9.56 -10.72
CA TYR A 394 14.65 9.45 -11.82
C TYR A 394 14.01 8.69 -12.98
N TYR A 395 14.24 9.18 -14.18
CA TYR A 395 13.88 8.54 -15.43
C TYR A 395 15.15 8.07 -16.13
N ARG A 396 15.18 6.78 -16.49
CA ARG A 396 16.15 6.22 -17.42
C ARG A 396 15.50 6.13 -18.79
N TYR A 397 15.99 6.93 -19.73
CA TYR A 397 15.58 6.92 -21.12
C TYR A 397 16.56 6.10 -21.94
N LEU A 398 16.05 5.15 -22.72
CA LEU A 398 16.80 4.40 -23.72
C LEU A 398 16.17 4.63 -25.09
N ARG A 399 16.95 5.09 -26.06
CA ARG A 399 16.51 5.19 -27.46
C ARG A 399 17.41 4.34 -28.33
N PHE A 400 16.83 3.38 -29.02
CA PHE A 400 17.55 2.50 -29.95
C PHE A 400 17.42 3.01 -31.38
N PHE A 401 18.43 2.76 -32.18
CA PHE A 401 18.44 3.02 -33.61
C PHE A 401 18.76 1.77 -34.42
N ARG A 402 18.30 1.73 -35.67
CA ARG A 402 18.38 0.55 -36.53
C ARG A 402 19.78 0.16 -36.97
N ASP A 403 20.78 1.02 -36.81
CA ASP A 403 22.17 0.72 -37.14
C ASP A 403 22.95 0.11 -35.97
N GLY A 404 22.27 -0.34 -34.91
CA GLY A 404 22.89 -0.94 -33.73
C GLY A 404 23.40 0.06 -32.69
N THR A 405 23.14 1.36 -32.86
CA THR A 405 23.46 2.39 -31.86
C THR A 405 22.30 2.66 -30.91
N ALA A 406 22.61 3.14 -29.71
CA ALA A 406 21.65 3.52 -28.68
C ALA A 406 22.06 4.82 -27.97
N ILE A 407 21.10 5.52 -27.39
CA ILE A 407 21.32 6.61 -26.43
C ILE A 407 20.75 6.17 -25.09
N SER A 408 21.53 6.34 -24.02
CA SER A 408 21.08 6.13 -22.63
C SER A 408 21.20 7.43 -21.85
N LEU A 409 20.13 7.83 -21.18
CA LEU A 409 20.09 9.06 -20.41
C LEU A 409 19.40 8.81 -19.07
N LEU A 410 20.08 9.14 -17.97
CA LEU A 410 19.52 9.12 -16.63
C LEU A 410 19.32 10.57 -16.15
N THR A 411 18.07 10.98 -15.95
CA THR A 411 17.75 12.36 -15.56
C THR A 411 16.49 12.41 -14.71
N THR A 412 16.30 13.49 -13.95
CA THR A 412 15.04 13.79 -13.26
C THR A 412 14.05 14.55 -14.14
N ALA A 413 14.47 14.98 -15.34
CA ALA A 413 13.61 15.67 -16.30
C ALA A 413 12.51 14.75 -16.85
N GLU A 414 11.31 15.31 -17.00
CA GLU A 414 10.12 14.56 -17.37
C GLU A 414 10.10 14.16 -18.85
N PRO A 415 9.32 13.12 -19.24
CA PRO A 415 9.31 12.63 -20.61
C PRO A 415 8.95 13.67 -21.66
N ALA A 416 8.09 14.64 -21.33
CA ALA A 416 7.69 15.71 -22.23
C ALA A 416 8.89 16.56 -22.70
N ASP A 417 9.84 16.81 -21.80
CA ASP A 417 11.01 17.64 -22.08
C ASP A 417 12.16 16.85 -22.72
N VAL A 418 12.21 15.53 -22.50
CA VAL A 418 13.35 14.69 -22.91
C VAL A 418 13.13 13.98 -24.23
N VAL A 419 11.94 13.43 -24.47
CA VAL A 419 11.70 12.49 -25.58
C VAL A 419 11.94 13.13 -26.95
N HIS A 420 11.55 14.41 -27.12
CA HIS A 420 11.74 15.15 -28.37
C HIS A 420 13.21 15.51 -28.65
N HIS A 421 14.03 15.62 -27.61
CA HIS A 421 15.42 16.07 -27.69
C HIS A 421 16.44 14.92 -27.66
N LEU A 422 16.01 13.68 -27.45
CA LEU A 422 16.89 12.52 -27.41
C LEU A 422 17.29 12.04 -28.82
N THR A 423 17.92 12.90 -29.63
CA THR A 423 18.39 12.59 -31.00
C THR A 423 19.91 12.55 -31.09
N ARG A 424 20.46 12.01 -32.18
CA ARG A 424 21.92 11.93 -32.36
C ARG A 424 22.55 13.31 -32.51
N GLU A 425 21.87 14.19 -33.21
CA GLU A 425 22.29 15.58 -33.45
C GLU A 425 22.36 16.33 -32.12
N ALA A 426 21.36 16.16 -31.25
CA ALA A 426 21.33 16.78 -29.93
C ALA A 426 22.46 16.26 -29.02
N VAL A 427 22.71 14.95 -29.01
CA VAL A 427 23.84 14.37 -28.24
C VAL A 427 25.18 14.87 -28.76
N ALA A 428 25.35 15.04 -30.07
CA ALA A 428 26.57 15.59 -30.65
C ALA A 428 26.75 17.09 -30.32
N LEU A 429 25.66 17.86 -30.38
CA LEU A 429 25.64 19.31 -30.14
C LEU A 429 25.98 19.71 -28.70
N HIS A 430 25.58 18.88 -27.73
CA HIS A 430 25.78 19.14 -26.29
C HIS A 430 27.00 18.44 -25.69
N ARG A 431 27.74 17.67 -26.49
CA ARG A 431 28.93 16.96 -26.04
C ARG A 431 29.99 17.96 -25.57
N GLY A 432 30.54 17.74 -24.38
CA GLY A 432 31.52 18.67 -23.78
C GLY A 432 30.91 19.95 -23.20
N GLY A 433 29.58 20.08 -23.13
CA GLY A 433 28.90 21.21 -22.50
C GLY A 433 28.86 22.49 -23.34
N ALA A 434 28.94 22.37 -24.67
CA ALA A 434 29.10 23.51 -25.57
C ALA A 434 27.91 24.48 -25.62
N ASN A 435 26.68 24.06 -25.27
CA ASN A 435 25.47 24.88 -25.44
C ASN A 435 24.41 24.71 -24.32
N PRO A 436 24.69 25.09 -23.06
CA PRO A 436 23.82 24.81 -21.91
C PRO A 436 22.45 25.51 -21.91
N HIS A 437 22.18 26.42 -22.85
CA HIS A 437 20.99 27.27 -22.87
C HIS A 437 19.86 26.78 -23.80
N MET A 438 20.09 25.75 -24.61
CA MET A 438 19.05 25.20 -25.48
C MET A 438 18.14 24.21 -24.73
N PRO A 439 16.85 24.08 -25.10
CA PRO A 439 15.94 23.08 -24.51
C PRO A 439 16.48 21.63 -24.57
N SER A 440 17.31 21.34 -25.57
CA SER A 440 17.99 20.05 -25.72
C SER A 440 19.18 19.83 -24.78
N ALA A 441 19.49 20.76 -23.87
CA ALA A 441 20.61 20.67 -22.92
C ALA A 441 20.53 19.43 -22.01
N VAL A 442 19.35 18.84 -21.82
CA VAL A 442 19.20 17.56 -21.10
C VAL A 442 19.98 16.42 -21.78
N ALA A 443 20.27 16.53 -23.08
CA ALA A 443 21.10 15.59 -23.81
C ALA A 443 22.61 15.69 -23.46
N GLN A 444 23.04 16.70 -22.69
CA GLN A 444 24.44 16.85 -22.27
C GLN A 444 24.95 15.67 -21.45
N THR A 445 24.07 15.07 -20.62
CA THR A 445 24.40 13.90 -19.78
C THR A 445 24.04 12.58 -20.45
N ALA A 446 23.58 12.61 -21.70
CA ALA A 446 23.25 11.40 -22.44
C ALA A 446 24.53 10.68 -22.90
N LEU A 447 24.54 9.37 -22.70
CA LEU A 447 25.63 8.49 -23.05
C LEU A 447 25.38 7.87 -24.42
N LYS A 448 26.43 7.84 -25.26
CA LYS A 448 26.40 6.99 -26.45
C LYS A 448 26.47 5.53 -26.01
N GLY A 449 25.72 4.70 -26.71
CA GLY A 449 25.81 3.27 -26.56
C GLY A 449 25.60 2.52 -27.86
N ARG A 450 25.73 1.21 -27.78
CA ARG A 450 25.41 0.26 -28.83
C ARG A 450 24.53 -0.84 -28.26
N TRP A 451 23.75 -1.48 -29.12
CA TRP A 451 22.88 -2.59 -28.74
C TRP A 451 23.01 -3.77 -29.70
N ARG A 452 22.79 -4.98 -29.18
CA ARG A 452 22.56 -6.21 -29.95
C ARG A 452 21.60 -7.11 -29.18
N LEU A 453 21.03 -8.11 -29.83
CA LEU A 453 20.31 -9.19 -29.18
C LEU A 453 21.29 -10.26 -28.68
N ALA A 454 20.90 -10.96 -27.63
CA ALA A 454 21.64 -12.08 -27.10
C ALA A 454 21.70 -13.25 -28.10
N ARG A 455 22.80 -13.99 -28.06
CA ARG A 455 23.08 -15.19 -28.87
C ARG A 455 22.99 -16.44 -27.99
N GLU A 456 22.83 -17.59 -28.62
CA GLU A 456 22.91 -18.90 -27.94
C GLU A 456 24.27 -19.09 -27.24
N SER A 457 25.36 -18.58 -27.83
CA SER A 457 26.69 -18.59 -27.22
C SER A 457 26.80 -17.75 -25.94
N ASP A 458 25.93 -16.76 -25.74
CA ASP A 458 25.94 -15.93 -24.52
C ASP A 458 25.32 -16.68 -23.31
N ASN A 459 24.58 -17.78 -23.54
CA ASN A 459 23.96 -18.63 -22.52
C ASN A 459 23.98 -20.12 -22.93
N PRO A 460 25.10 -20.85 -22.68
CA PRO A 460 25.21 -22.26 -23.06
C PRO A 460 24.15 -23.11 -22.33
N GLY A 461 23.27 -23.76 -23.11
CA GLY A 461 22.21 -24.65 -22.60
C GLY A 461 20.78 -24.08 -22.70
N ALA A 462 20.61 -22.84 -23.14
CA ALA A 462 19.29 -22.26 -23.44
C ALA A 462 18.95 -22.40 -24.92
N SER A 463 17.72 -22.82 -25.24
CA SER A 463 17.23 -22.91 -26.61
C SER A 463 17.10 -21.53 -27.26
N LEU A 464 17.23 -21.44 -28.59
CA LEU A 464 17.04 -20.19 -29.36
C LEU A 464 15.72 -19.46 -29.04
N SER A 465 14.65 -20.18 -28.67
CA SER A 465 13.38 -19.60 -28.22
C SER A 465 13.41 -19.01 -26.80
N GLU A 466 14.30 -19.47 -25.93
CA GLU A 466 14.45 -19.00 -24.55
C GLU A 466 15.34 -17.75 -24.45
N VAL A 467 16.27 -17.58 -25.41
CA VAL A 467 17.18 -16.42 -25.50
C VAL A 467 16.60 -15.30 -26.37
N GLU A 468 15.59 -15.60 -27.20
CA GLU A 468 14.97 -14.62 -28.09
C GLU A 468 14.23 -13.54 -27.31
N GLY A 469 14.87 -12.37 -27.22
CA GLY A 469 14.30 -11.18 -26.59
C GLY A 469 15.22 -10.47 -25.60
N ASP A 470 16.34 -11.06 -25.24
CA ASP A 470 17.32 -10.38 -24.40
C ASP A 470 18.13 -9.39 -25.23
N VAL A 471 18.09 -8.10 -24.84
CA VAL A 471 18.83 -7.00 -25.46
C VAL A 471 20.05 -6.70 -24.60
N MET A 472 21.21 -6.78 -25.22
CA MET A 472 22.51 -6.38 -24.69
C MET A 472 22.77 -4.93 -25.05
N ILE A 473 23.01 -4.08 -24.05
CA ILE A 473 23.31 -2.67 -24.24
C ILE A 473 24.66 -2.36 -23.63
N GLU A 474 25.55 -1.73 -24.40
CA GLU A 474 26.82 -1.20 -23.91
C GLU A 474 26.83 0.33 -24.04
N THR A 475 27.12 1.05 -22.95
CA THR A 475 27.23 2.52 -22.96
C THR A 475 28.62 2.98 -22.54
N GLU A 476 28.99 4.19 -22.94
CA GLU A 476 30.19 4.89 -22.45
C GLU A 476 30.18 4.98 -20.91
N GLY A 477 31.30 4.70 -20.24
CA GLY A 477 31.46 4.80 -18.80
C GLY A 477 32.63 5.71 -18.40
N VAL A 478 32.81 5.97 -17.10
CA VAL A 478 33.93 6.79 -16.58
C VAL A 478 35.22 5.97 -16.70
N SER A 479 36.19 6.47 -17.47
CA SER A 479 37.56 5.97 -17.68
C SER A 479 37.82 4.48 -17.35
N LYS A 480 37.94 3.66 -18.39
CA LYS A 480 38.21 2.19 -18.42
C LYS A 480 37.04 1.23 -18.15
N TYR A 481 35.83 1.70 -17.85
CA TYR A 481 34.69 0.80 -17.60
C TYR A 481 33.60 0.93 -18.67
N ILE A 482 33.14 -0.21 -19.22
CA ILE A 482 31.97 -0.31 -20.09
C ILE A 482 30.79 -0.77 -19.22
N TYR A 483 29.67 -0.06 -19.26
CA TYR A 483 28.44 -0.51 -18.60
C TYR A 483 27.69 -1.45 -19.52
N ARG A 484 27.48 -2.70 -19.07
CA ARG A 484 26.61 -3.69 -19.73
C ARG A 484 25.24 -3.72 -19.03
N GLU A 485 24.18 -3.47 -19.78
CA GLU A 485 22.80 -3.55 -19.31
C GLU A 485 22.05 -4.63 -20.09
N PHE A 486 21.28 -5.45 -19.36
CA PHE A 486 20.50 -6.57 -19.91
C PHE A 486 19.02 -6.20 -19.82
N VAL A 487 18.30 -6.22 -20.94
CA VAL A 487 16.87 -5.88 -20.99
C VAL A 487 16.11 -6.99 -21.68
N LYS A 488 15.13 -7.60 -20.99
CA LYS A 488 14.27 -8.64 -21.60
C LYS A 488 13.09 -8.00 -22.33
N THR A 489 12.86 -8.36 -23.59
CA THR A 489 11.63 -7.99 -24.30
C THR A 489 10.52 -8.96 -23.91
N ALA A 490 9.53 -8.50 -23.13
CA ALA A 490 8.39 -9.33 -22.76
C ALA A 490 7.42 -9.55 -23.95
N THR A 491 7.05 -10.80 -24.22
CA THR A 491 5.85 -11.15 -24.99
C THR A 491 4.62 -10.94 -24.11
N ASP A 492 3.73 -10.03 -24.51
CA ASP A 492 2.56 -9.65 -23.71
C ASP A 492 1.55 -10.81 -23.53
N ALA A 493 0.89 -10.82 -22.37
CA ALA A 493 -0.35 -11.56 -22.05
C ALA A 493 -0.37 -13.10 -22.20
N LYS A 494 -0.37 -13.80 -21.03
CA LYS A 494 -0.75 -15.21 -20.82
C LYS A 494 0.12 -16.27 -21.52
N SER A 495 1.15 -16.77 -20.84
CA SER A 495 1.38 -18.21 -20.59
C SER A 495 2.76 -18.44 -19.95
N ASP A 496 2.77 -19.26 -18.90
CA ASP A 496 3.96 -19.72 -18.18
C ASP A 496 4.96 -20.48 -19.08
N ASN A 497 6.27 -20.28 -18.90
CA ASN A 497 7.12 -21.27 -18.22
C ASN A 497 8.60 -20.87 -18.05
N LEU A 498 9.15 -21.42 -16.98
CA LEU A 498 10.46 -21.25 -16.32
C LEU A 498 11.60 -22.02 -17.00
N MET A 499 12.84 -21.60 -16.74
CA MET A 499 13.87 -22.48 -16.13
C MET A 499 14.87 -21.71 -15.24
N VAL A 500 14.93 -22.07 -13.96
CA VAL A 500 16.13 -22.00 -13.09
C VAL A 500 16.14 -23.27 -12.25
N SER A 501 17.32 -23.90 -12.16
CA SER A 501 17.61 -25.04 -11.28
C SER A 501 17.89 -24.54 -9.85
N ARG A 502 17.23 -25.13 -8.83
CA ARG A 502 17.83 -26.12 -7.91
C ARG A 502 16.86 -26.47 -6.76
N ALA A 503 16.66 -27.78 -6.58
CA ALA A 503 16.16 -28.46 -5.37
C ALA A 503 14.89 -27.91 -4.71
N ASP A 504 13.74 -28.09 -5.37
CA ASP A 504 12.47 -28.24 -4.68
C ASP A 504 11.87 -29.60 -5.05
N THR A 505 11.59 -30.40 -4.02
CA THR A 505 10.84 -31.64 -4.14
C THR A 505 9.45 -31.35 -4.68
N GLY A 506 9.23 -31.65 -5.96
CA GLY A 506 7.94 -31.99 -6.56
C GLY A 506 6.72 -31.17 -6.12
N GLY A 507 6.51 -30.02 -6.77
CA GLY A 507 5.23 -29.29 -6.76
C GLY A 507 4.15 -30.07 -7.52
N GLY A 508 3.63 -31.14 -6.92
CA GLY A 508 2.37 -31.75 -7.32
C GLY A 508 1.20 -30.91 -6.83
N SER A 509 0.19 -30.70 -7.68
CA SER A 509 -1.15 -30.22 -7.30
C SER A 509 -1.90 -31.27 -6.46
N GLY A 510 -1.30 -31.66 -5.33
CA GLY A 510 -1.84 -32.61 -4.38
C GLY A 510 -2.16 -31.96 -3.03
N PRO A 511 -2.91 -32.64 -2.15
CA PRO A 511 -3.24 -32.15 -0.81
C PRO A 511 -2.02 -31.76 0.04
N LEU A 512 -0.84 -32.33 -0.26
CA LEU A 512 0.42 -32.02 0.43
C LEU A 512 0.92 -30.58 0.18
N SER A 513 0.70 -30.00 -1.01
CA SER A 513 1.13 -28.60 -1.28
C SER A 513 0.22 -27.57 -0.61
N PHE A 514 -1.05 -27.92 -0.40
CA PHE A 514 -1.94 -27.10 0.42
C PHE A 514 -1.48 -27.09 1.88
N LEU A 515 -1.07 -28.26 2.40
CA LEU A 515 -0.57 -28.40 3.78
C LEU A 515 0.74 -27.66 4.03
N THR A 516 1.68 -27.66 3.08
CA THR A 516 2.91 -26.86 3.20
C THR A 516 2.62 -25.36 3.23
N GLY A 517 1.64 -24.89 2.44
CA GLY A 517 1.21 -23.49 2.42
C GLY A 517 0.47 -22.98 3.67
N VAL A 518 0.09 -23.84 4.62
CA VAL A 518 -0.59 -23.44 5.88
C VAL A 518 0.36 -22.63 6.78
N TYR A 519 1.64 -22.95 6.75
CA TYR A 519 2.66 -22.31 7.61
C TYR A 519 3.36 -21.12 6.94
N ASP A 520 3.01 -20.81 5.69
CA ASP A 520 3.50 -19.61 5.01
C ASP A 520 3.21 -18.34 5.81
N LEU A 521 4.17 -17.42 5.81
CA LEU A 521 4.02 -16.14 6.50
C LEU A 521 2.87 -15.32 5.90
N ASP A 522 2.62 -15.41 4.59
CA ASP A 522 1.50 -14.72 3.95
C ASP A 522 0.14 -15.31 4.30
N ALA A 523 0.08 -16.62 4.53
CA ALA A 523 -1.12 -17.28 5.05
C ALA A 523 -1.45 -16.74 6.45
N LEU A 524 -0.42 -16.42 7.25
CA LEU A 524 -0.58 -15.82 8.56
C LEU A 524 -0.94 -14.33 8.49
N ASP A 525 -0.02 -13.51 7.97
CA ASP A 525 -0.19 -12.07 7.80
C ASP A 525 0.69 -11.56 6.65
N THR A 526 0.10 -10.96 5.61
CA THR A 526 0.85 -10.42 4.46
C THR A 526 1.81 -9.30 4.85
N ARG A 527 1.58 -8.65 6.00
CA ARG A 527 2.48 -7.64 6.60
C ARG A 527 3.86 -8.19 6.98
N PHE A 528 4.06 -9.51 6.90
CA PHE A 528 5.34 -10.16 7.20
C PHE A 528 6.25 -10.27 5.98
N THR A 529 5.68 -10.29 4.79
CA THR A 529 6.45 -10.36 3.53
C THR A 529 6.38 -9.05 2.74
N THR A 530 5.37 -8.22 3.01
CA THR A 530 5.19 -6.92 2.37
C THR A 530 5.42 -5.81 3.39
N PRO A 531 6.38 -4.88 3.17
CA PRO A 531 6.59 -3.75 4.06
C PRO A 531 5.33 -2.88 4.19
N SER A 532 5.07 -2.34 5.38
CA SER A 532 3.87 -1.53 5.64
C SER A 532 3.79 -0.23 4.83
N SER A 533 4.89 0.21 4.22
CA SER A 533 4.97 1.38 3.34
C SER A 533 4.72 1.07 1.87
N VAL A 534 4.52 -0.20 1.50
CA VAL A 534 4.33 -0.64 0.12
C VAL A 534 2.90 -1.14 -0.06
N PRO A 535 2.15 -0.66 -1.06
CA PRO A 535 0.86 -1.22 -1.43
C PRO A 535 0.97 -2.71 -1.77
N TYR A 536 0.02 -3.51 -1.27
CA TYR A 536 0.02 -4.93 -1.53
C TYR A 536 -0.48 -5.24 -2.95
N ARG A 537 0.32 -5.95 -3.76
CA ARG A 537 -0.11 -6.48 -5.06
C ARG A 537 -0.51 -7.96 -4.91
N ALA A 538 -1.71 -8.31 -5.38
CA ALA A 538 -2.17 -9.70 -5.34
C ALA A 538 -1.24 -10.60 -6.17
N PRO A 539 -0.89 -11.81 -5.71
CA PRO A 539 -0.07 -12.74 -6.46
C PRO A 539 -0.91 -13.34 -7.61
N THR A 540 -0.92 -12.69 -8.76
CA THR A 540 -1.42 -13.27 -10.02
C THR A 540 -0.22 -13.86 -10.75
N GLY A 541 0.00 -15.17 -10.60
CA GLY A 541 1.19 -15.86 -11.13
C GLY A 541 2.35 -15.89 -10.13
N LYS A 542 3.22 -16.90 -10.26
CA LYS A 542 4.35 -17.19 -9.35
C LYS A 542 5.03 -15.91 -8.89
N ARG A 543 5.27 -15.80 -7.58
CA ARG A 543 6.19 -14.81 -7.03
C ARG A 543 7.53 -15.12 -7.70
N GLU A 544 7.99 -14.29 -8.62
CA GLU A 544 9.41 -14.31 -9.00
C GLU A 544 10.18 -14.15 -7.69
N ASP A 545 11.03 -15.11 -7.38
CA ASP A 545 11.92 -15.11 -6.22
C ASP A 545 13.03 -14.04 -6.38
N ASP A 546 12.62 -12.81 -6.72
CA ASP A 546 13.43 -11.60 -6.81
C ASP A 546 13.64 -10.95 -5.43
N ALA A 547 13.34 -11.67 -4.34
CA ALA A 547 13.78 -11.26 -3.01
C ALA A 547 15.30 -11.41 -2.95
N LYS A 548 16.02 -10.40 -3.46
CA LYS A 548 17.47 -10.30 -3.29
C LYS A 548 17.78 -10.51 -1.80
N PRO A 549 18.63 -11.49 -1.45
CA PRO A 549 18.94 -11.76 -0.05
C PRO A 549 19.41 -10.47 0.61
N ASP A 550 18.93 -10.20 1.84
CA ASP A 550 19.38 -9.02 2.58
C ASP A 550 20.92 -9.08 2.65
N LYS A 551 21.61 -7.98 2.35
CA LYS A 551 23.08 -7.91 2.37
C LYS A 551 23.68 -8.32 3.73
N ARG A 552 22.85 -8.36 4.80
CA ARG A 552 23.22 -8.80 6.15
C ARG A 552 23.15 -10.32 6.37
N ALA A 553 22.69 -11.08 5.39
CA ALA A 553 22.47 -12.52 5.52
C ALA A 553 23.80 -13.30 5.47
N GLU A 554 24.07 -14.08 6.51
CA GLU A 554 25.19 -15.02 6.57
C GLU A 554 24.85 -16.33 5.82
N PRO A 555 25.84 -17.11 5.36
CA PRO A 555 25.62 -18.45 4.82
C PRO A 555 24.95 -19.37 5.86
N SER A 556 24.20 -20.36 5.37
CA SER A 556 23.44 -21.23 6.28
C SER A 556 24.35 -22.12 7.12
N LYS A 557 24.03 -22.23 8.40
CA LYS A 557 24.76 -23.05 9.37
C LYS A 557 24.10 -24.40 9.66
N TRP A 558 22.92 -24.69 9.10
CA TRP A 558 22.18 -25.93 9.35
C TRP A 558 22.98 -27.21 9.06
N ALA A 559 23.88 -27.17 8.07
CA ALA A 559 24.72 -28.31 7.68
C ALA A 559 26.14 -28.27 8.28
N THR A 560 26.37 -27.49 9.34
CA THR A 560 27.68 -27.39 10.00
C THR A 560 27.81 -28.40 11.15
N PRO A 561 29.03 -28.84 11.50
CA PRO A 561 29.27 -29.70 12.66
C PRO A 561 28.69 -29.16 13.97
N GLU A 562 28.77 -27.84 14.16
CA GLU A 562 28.15 -27.12 15.29
C GLU A 562 26.64 -27.42 15.39
N PHE A 563 25.90 -27.32 14.28
CA PHE A 563 24.45 -27.53 14.27
C PHE A 563 24.06 -29.01 14.37
N TYR A 564 24.90 -29.94 13.92
CA TYR A 564 24.67 -31.36 14.19
C TYR A 564 24.71 -31.68 15.69
N VAL A 565 25.62 -31.05 16.44
CA VAL A 565 25.61 -31.14 17.92
C VAL A 565 24.32 -30.53 18.48
N TYR A 566 23.89 -29.38 17.96
CA TYR A 566 22.64 -28.76 18.40
C TYR A 566 21.40 -29.61 18.11
N TYR A 567 21.35 -30.33 16.99
CA TYR A 567 20.27 -31.29 16.72
C TYR A 567 20.25 -32.42 17.75
N LEU A 568 21.41 -32.96 18.15
CA LEU A 568 21.48 -33.97 19.21
C LEU A 568 20.94 -33.43 20.55
N VAL A 569 21.27 -32.18 20.89
CA VAL A 569 20.73 -31.51 22.08
C VAL A 569 19.22 -31.36 21.98
N PHE A 570 18.68 -30.93 20.83
CA PHE A 570 17.23 -30.79 20.65
C PHE A 570 16.49 -32.14 20.72
N LEU A 571 17.04 -33.19 20.11
CA LEU A 571 16.47 -34.55 20.11
C LEU A 571 16.46 -35.19 21.51
N THR A 572 17.29 -34.71 22.43
CA THR A 572 17.37 -35.24 23.81
C THR A 572 16.64 -34.33 24.80
N VAL A 573 16.95 -33.04 24.81
CA VAL A 573 16.43 -32.06 25.78
C VAL A 573 14.94 -31.81 25.58
N VAL A 574 14.46 -31.58 24.35
CA VAL A 574 13.04 -31.23 24.14
C VAL A 574 12.10 -32.38 24.57
N PRO A 575 12.31 -33.64 24.16
CA PRO A 575 11.50 -34.76 24.67
C PRO A 575 11.59 -34.89 26.20
N TYR A 576 12.77 -34.68 26.78
CA TYR A 576 12.94 -34.73 28.23
C TYR A 576 12.19 -33.62 28.97
N MET A 577 12.12 -32.42 28.40
CA MET A 577 11.31 -31.31 28.95
C MET A 577 9.83 -31.70 29.04
N PHE A 578 9.26 -32.22 27.94
CA PHE A 578 7.88 -32.71 27.92
C PHE A 578 7.69 -33.90 28.86
N TRP A 579 8.68 -34.81 28.93
CA TRP A 579 8.61 -35.96 29.83
C TRP A 579 8.53 -35.53 31.30
N ILE A 580 9.32 -34.56 31.76
CA ILE A 580 9.27 -34.10 33.15
C ILE A 580 7.89 -33.51 33.51
N ALA A 581 7.31 -32.69 32.62
CA ALA A 581 6.01 -32.08 32.84
C ALA A 581 4.87 -33.12 32.81
N TYR A 582 4.97 -34.08 31.90
CA TYR A 582 4.09 -35.24 31.83
C TYR A 582 4.24 -36.16 33.05
N ASP A 583 5.46 -36.42 33.53
CA ASP A 583 5.78 -37.34 34.62
C ASP A 583 5.00 -37.00 35.90
N VAL A 584 4.96 -35.71 36.23
CA VAL A 584 4.25 -35.13 37.38
C VAL A 584 2.75 -34.96 37.15
N SER A 585 2.28 -35.10 35.91
CA SER A 585 0.86 -35.03 35.53
C SER A 585 0.16 -36.40 35.53
N ARG A 586 0.90 -37.50 35.71
CA ARG A 586 0.31 -38.85 35.66
C ARG A 586 -0.46 -39.22 36.93
N PRO A 587 -1.48 -40.09 36.81
CA PRO A 587 -2.16 -40.68 37.99
C PRO A 587 -1.23 -41.43 38.96
N SER A 588 -0.07 -41.87 38.49
CA SER A 588 0.94 -42.53 39.32
C SER A 588 1.75 -41.58 40.20
N ASP A 589 1.67 -40.25 39.98
CA ASP A 589 2.36 -39.28 40.82
C ASP A 589 1.67 -39.20 42.20
N PRO A 590 2.41 -39.25 43.32
CA PRO A 590 1.83 -39.19 44.67
C PRO A 590 0.98 -37.94 44.95
N ARG A 591 1.17 -36.87 44.17
CA ARG A 591 0.48 -35.58 44.34
C ARG A 591 -0.77 -35.45 43.48
N TYR A 592 -1.05 -36.42 42.60
CA TYR A 592 -2.14 -36.35 41.62
C TYR A 592 -3.51 -36.08 42.23
N SER A 593 -3.82 -36.73 43.36
CA SER A 593 -5.09 -36.55 44.09
C SER A 593 -5.36 -35.11 44.53
N LYS A 594 -4.32 -34.27 44.64
CA LYS A 594 -4.46 -32.87 45.04
C LYS A 594 -5.08 -31.99 43.96
N PHE A 595 -4.90 -32.32 42.68
CA PHE A 595 -5.40 -31.52 41.56
C PHE A 595 -6.39 -32.27 40.65
N GLU A 596 -6.61 -33.57 40.87
CA GLU A 596 -7.53 -34.39 40.09
C GLU A 596 -8.95 -33.79 39.99
N HIS A 597 -9.44 -33.14 41.05
CA HIS A 597 -10.76 -32.50 41.09
C HIS A 597 -10.92 -31.33 40.10
N LEU A 598 -9.82 -30.81 39.55
CA LEU A 598 -9.80 -29.75 38.52
C LEU A 598 -9.76 -30.32 37.09
N LEU A 599 -9.73 -31.65 36.96
CA LEU A 599 -9.70 -32.36 35.69
C LEU A 599 -11.09 -32.91 35.38
N SER A 600 -11.43 -33.00 34.09
CA SER A 600 -12.67 -33.63 33.61
C SER A 600 -12.36 -34.72 32.58
N ASP A 601 -13.36 -35.55 32.27
CA ASP A 601 -13.19 -36.58 31.24
C ASP A 601 -12.96 -35.93 29.87
N GLY A 602 -11.83 -36.30 29.25
CA GLY A 602 -11.39 -35.81 27.95
C GLY A 602 -11.98 -36.61 26.80
N TRP A 603 -11.72 -36.15 25.58
CA TRP A 603 -12.12 -36.88 24.36
C TRP A 603 -11.08 -37.93 23.93
N ILE A 604 -9.89 -37.92 24.54
CA ILE A 604 -8.87 -38.96 24.34
C ILE A 604 -9.18 -40.14 25.28
N PRO A 605 -9.40 -41.37 24.77
CA PRO A 605 -9.72 -42.53 25.59
C PRO A 605 -8.70 -42.74 26.73
N GLY A 606 -9.19 -42.84 27.96
CA GLY A 606 -8.36 -43.06 29.16
C GLY A 606 -7.55 -41.84 29.62
N ARG A 607 -7.79 -40.64 29.09
CA ARG A 607 -7.14 -39.40 29.52
C ARG A 607 -8.15 -38.35 29.95
N LYS A 608 -7.88 -37.74 31.11
CA LYS A 608 -8.58 -36.53 31.55
C LYS A 608 -8.03 -35.30 30.85
N ILE A 609 -8.80 -34.21 30.85
CA ILE A 609 -8.40 -32.91 30.35
C ILE A 609 -8.38 -31.89 31.47
N ASP A 610 -7.37 -31.02 31.48
CA ASP A 610 -7.27 -29.90 32.39
C ASP A 610 -8.28 -28.80 32.01
N VAL A 611 -9.28 -28.57 32.87
CA VAL A 611 -10.30 -27.51 32.73
C VAL A 611 -10.15 -26.41 33.77
N SER A 612 -9.00 -26.37 34.44
CA SER A 612 -8.75 -25.47 35.56
C SER A 612 -8.76 -23.99 35.14
N ASP A 613 -8.29 -23.63 33.93
CA ASP A 613 -8.32 -22.25 33.41
C ASP A 613 -9.74 -21.85 32.96
N ALA A 614 -10.43 -21.05 33.78
CA ALA A 614 -11.80 -20.60 33.52
C ALA A 614 -11.96 -19.77 32.24
N GLN A 615 -10.96 -18.99 31.83
CA GLN A 615 -11.05 -18.16 30.61
C GLN A 615 -11.05 -19.04 29.38
N TYR A 616 -10.08 -19.95 29.27
CA TYR A 616 -10.00 -20.88 28.16
C TYR A 616 -11.15 -21.87 28.16
N HIS A 617 -11.52 -22.40 29.33
CA HIS A 617 -12.67 -23.30 29.47
C HIS A 617 -13.96 -22.63 28.96
N THR A 618 -14.20 -21.37 29.33
CA THR A 618 -15.37 -20.61 28.83
C THR A 618 -15.32 -20.42 27.31
N PHE A 619 -14.17 -20.06 26.74
CA PHE A 619 -13.99 -19.95 25.29
C PHE A 619 -14.26 -21.28 24.58
N ARG A 620 -13.70 -22.38 25.10
CA ARG A 620 -13.83 -23.74 24.57
C ARG A 620 -15.28 -24.21 24.58
N THR A 621 -15.98 -24.08 25.70
CA THR A 621 -17.39 -24.49 25.84
C THR A 621 -18.31 -23.71 24.91
N ASN A 622 -18.00 -22.43 24.65
CA ASN A 622 -18.80 -21.59 23.76
C ASN A 622 -18.33 -21.60 22.29
N LEU A 623 -17.29 -22.37 21.95
CA LEU A 623 -16.66 -22.32 20.63
C LEU A 623 -17.64 -22.66 19.50
N ALA A 624 -18.55 -23.61 19.72
CA ALA A 624 -19.57 -23.99 18.73
C ALA A 624 -20.54 -22.82 18.40
N TYR A 625 -21.03 -22.12 19.43
CA TYR A 625 -21.90 -20.95 19.26
C TYR A 625 -21.17 -19.81 18.55
N MET A 626 -19.91 -19.56 18.93
CA MET A 626 -19.09 -18.55 18.26
C MET A 626 -18.79 -18.93 16.80
N ALA A 627 -18.51 -20.20 16.51
CA ALA A 627 -18.30 -20.68 15.15
C ALA A 627 -19.55 -20.51 14.28
N LEU A 628 -20.74 -20.70 14.85
CA LEU A 628 -22.00 -20.38 14.17
C LEU A 628 -22.08 -18.89 13.83
N LEU A 629 -21.74 -18.00 14.77
CA LEU A 629 -21.72 -16.55 14.51
C LEU A 629 -20.70 -16.15 13.43
N LEU A 630 -19.51 -16.77 13.43
CA LEU A 630 -18.47 -16.55 12.44
C LEU A 630 -18.96 -16.82 11.00
N VAL A 631 -19.90 -17.75 10.83
CA VAL A 631 -20.54 -18.07 9.54
C VAL A 631 -21.79 -17.22 9.31
N PHE A 632 -22.66 -17.11 10.31
CA PHE A 632 -23.95 -16.42 10.23
C PHE A 632 -23.80 -14.93 9.96
N HIS A 633 -22.89 -14.24 10.65
CA HIS A 633 -22.72 -12.78 10.48
C HIS A 633 -22.30 -12.39 9.05
N PRO A 634 -21.26 -12.98 8.43
CA PRO A 634 -20.94 -12.71 7.03
C PRO A 634 -22.06 -13.11 6.05
N LEU A 635 -22.82 -14.18 6.32
CA LEU A 635 -23.98 -14.55 5.51
C LEU A 635 -25.09 -13.49 5.60
N LEU A 636 -25.39 -13.02 6.82
CA LEU A 636 -26.36 -11.95 7.04
C LEU A 636 -25.92 -10.65 6.35
N ARG A 637 -24.63 -10.33 6.33
CA ARG A 637 -24.11 -9.22 5.53
C ARG A 637 -24.35 -9.42 4.03
N ARG A 638 -24.17 -10.63 3.50
CA ARG A 638 -24.46 -10.90 2.08
C ARG A 638 -25.94 -10.70 1.77
N VAL A 639 -26.83 -11.14 2.65
CA VAL A 639 -28.28 -10.91 2.52
C VAL A 639 -28.57 -9.41 2.57
N TRP A 640 -28.02 -8.67 3.54
CA TRP A 640 -28.15 -7.22 3.62
C TRP A 640 -27.69 -6.53 2.33
N ASN A 641 -26.52 -6.92 1.80
CA ASN A 641 -25.99 -6.34 0.58
C ASN A 641 -26.84 -6.66 -0.66
N ALA A 642 -27.56 -7.78 -0.66
CA ALA A 642 -28.50 -8.13 -1.72
C ALA A 642 -29.81 -7.33 -1.63
N VAL A 643 -30.28 -7.05 -0.41
CA VAL A 643 -31.50 -6.25 -0.15
C VAL A 643 -31.26 -4.76 -0.38
N TYR A 644 -30.08 -4.26 0.02
CA TYR A 644 -29.69 -2.85 -0.11
C TYR A 644 -28.47 -2.71 -1.04
N PRO A 645 -28.60 -2.98 -2.36
CA PRO A 645 -27.47 -2.96 -3.28
C PRO A 645 -26.83 -1.57 -3.37
N ALA A 646 -25.52 -1.49 -3.14
CA ALA A 646 -24.74 -0.32 -3.49
C ALA A 646 -24.55 -0.29 -5.02
N ALA A 647 -24.61 0.91 -5.63
CA ALA A 647 -24.36 1.07 -7.06
C ALA A 647 -22.99 0.45 -7.43
N GLN A 648 -23.00 -0.60 -8.24
CA GLN A 648 -21.79 -1.23 -8.76
C GLN A 648 -21.44 -0.61 -10.10
N ASP A 649 -20.17 -0.24 -10.30
CA ASP A 649 -19.65 0.16 -11.61
C ASP A 649 -19.84 -1.01 -12.60
N ALA A 650 -20.79 -0.86 -13.51
CA ALA A 650 -21.00 -1.76 -14.64
C ALA A 650 -19.93 -1.53 -15.72
N LYS A 651 -18.68 -1.93 -15.46
CA LYS A 651 -17.63 -2.35 -16.43
C LYS A 651 -16.23 -2.35 -15.77
N PRO A 652 -15.39 -3.39 -16.00
CA PRO A 652 -14.03 -3.44 -15.50
C PRO A 652 -13.10 -2.65 -16.43
N GLY A 653 -12.87 -1.37 -16.14
CA GLY A 653 -11.88 -0.57 -16.87
C GLY A 653 -12.01 0.91 -16.57
N ARG A 654 -10.94 1.50 -16.03
CA ARG A 654 -10.76 2.89 -15.55
C ARG A 654 -11.47 3.22 -14.22
N THR A 655 -10.64 3.43 -13.19
CA THR A 655 -10.92 4.15 -11.92
C THR A 655 -12.27 3.84 -11.26
N LYS A 656 -12.24 3.03 -10.18
CA LYS A 656 -13.36 2.89 -9.23
C LYS A 656 -13.94 4.27 -8.94
N SER A 657 -15.19 4.54 -9.33
CA SER A 657 -15.78 5.84 -9.08
C SER A 657 -15.82 6.08 -7.56
N LEU A 658 -15.43 7.27 -7.09
CA LEU A 658 -15.45 7.64 -5.67
C LEU A 658 -16.85 7.42 -5.07
N GLU A 659 -17.89 7.63 -5.88
CA GLU A 659 -19.30 7.39 -5.54
C GLU A 659 -19.59 5.92 -5.21
N ALA A 660 -19.09 4.96 -6.01
CA ALA A 660 -19.26 3.53 -5.73
C ALA A 660 -18.55 3.13 -4.42
N ALA A 661 -17.39 3.75 -4.14
CA ALA A 661 -16.65 3.52 -2.91
C ALA A 661 -17.42 4.04 -1.67
N ASP A 662 -18.04 5.22 -1.79
CA ASP A 662 -18.86 5.83 -0.73
C ASP A 662 -20.16 5.07 -0.52
N ALA A 663 -20.77 4.57 -1.60
CA ALA A 663 -21.92 3.69 -1.52
C ALA A 663 -21.59 2.40 -0.76
N ARG A 664 -20.41 1.79 -1.00
CA ARG A 664 -19.94 0.62 -0.25
C ARG A 664 -19.71 0.94 1.23
N LEU A 665 -19.05 2.05 1.55
CA LEU A 665 -18.83 2.49 2.94
C LEU A 665 -20.17 2.63 3.66
N ASN A 666 -21.13 3.33 3.06
CA ASN A 666 -22.44 3.54 3.64
C ASN A 666 -23.22 2.23 3.84
N GLN A 667 -23.22 1.35 2.84
CA GLN A 667 -23.87 0.04 2.93
C GLN A 667 -23.30 -0.80 4.08
N ARG A 668 -21.97 -0.93 4.16
CA ARG A 668 -21.31 -1.76 5.17
C ARG A 668 -21.40 -1.16 6.56
N ALA A 669 -21.12 0.14 6.72
CA ALA A 669 -21.19 0.81 8.02
C ALA A 669 -22.63 0.83 8.58
N SER A 670 -23.65 0.88 7.73
CA SER A 670 -25.05 0.80 8.18
C SER A 670 -25.41 -0.60 8.68
N PHE A 671 -24.94 -1.65 8.01
CA PHE A 671 -25.06 -3.02 8.51
C PHE A 671 -24.32 -3.18 9.85
N ASP A 672 -23.06 -2.73 9.92
CA ASP A 672 -22.25 -2.82 11.13
C ASP A 672 -22.89 -2.09 12.31
N TYR A 673 -23.47 -0.92 12.06
CA TYR A 673 -24.22 -0.16 13.06
C TYR A 673 -25.47 -0.90 13.55
N ALA A 674 -26.32 -1.38 12.62
CA ALA A 674 -27.55 -2.09 12.98
C ALA A 674 -27.24 -3.40 13.71
N PHE A 675 -26.27 -4.17 13.21
CA PHE A 675 -25.83 -5.40 13.84
C PHE A 675 -25.21 -5.13 15.20
N ALA A 676 -24.39 -4.08 15.35
CA ALA A 676 -23.80 -3.71 16.64
C ALA A 676 -24.86 -3.45 17.72
N LEU A 677 -25.96 -2.76 17.40
CA LEU A 677 -27.04 -2.52 18.36
C LEU A 677 -27.72 -3.82 18.79
N LEU A 678 -28.07 -4.67 17.83
CA LEU A 678 -28.68 -5.99 18.10
C LEU A 678 -27.73 -6.88 18.90
N TYR A 679 -26.46 -6.92 18.51
CA TYR A 679 -25.41 -7.71 19.13
C TYR A 679 -25.16 -7.26 20.57
N LEU A 680 -25.12 -5.94 20.81
CA LEU A 680 -24.92 -5.38 22.15
C LEU A 680 -26.09 -5.70 23.08
N ILE A 681 -27.33 -5.61 22.60
CA ILE A 681 -28.52 -5.97 23.38
C ILE A 681 -28.54 -7.48 23.67
N ALA A 682 -28.22 -8.33 22.69
CA ALA A 682 -28.14 -9.77 22.88
C ALA A 682 -27.06 -10.16 23.90
N LEU A 683 -25.89 -9.51 23.84
CA LEU A 683 -24.79 -9.78 24.77
C LEU A 683 -25.05 -9.24 26.17
N HIS A 684 -25.55 -8.01 26.31
CA HIS A 684 -25.52 -7.29 27.58
C HIS A 684 -26.91 -6.86 28.11
N GLY A 685 -27.99 -7.20 27.41
CA GLY A 685 -29.36 -6.88 27.82
C GLY A 685 -29.53 -5.37 28.07
N PHE A 686 -30.06 -5.01 29.25
CA PHE A 686 -30.24 -3.61 29.63
C PHE A 686 -28.94 -2.83 29.86
N SER A 687 -27.82 -3.51 30.12
CA SER A 687 -26.51 -2.85 30.24
C SER A 687 -26.02 -2.29 28.90
N ALA A 688 -26.60 -2.69 27.76
CA ALA A 688 -26.34 -2.08 26.46
C ALA A 688 -26.61 -0.57 26.47
N ALA A 689 -27.62 -0.10 27.21
CA ALA A 689 -27.91 1.33 27.33
C ALA A 689 -26.79 2.10 28.04
N LYS A 690 -26.17 1.51 29.07
CA LYS A 690 -25.02 2.08 29.81
C LYS A 690 -23.83 2.26 28.87
N ILE A 691 -23.54 1.22 28.09
CA ILE A 691 -22.46 1.22 27.10
C ILE A 691 -22.68 2.30 26.04
N LEU A 692 -23.89 2.36 25.46
CA LEU A 692 -24.23 3.36 24.44
C LEU A 692 -24.16 4.79 24.99
N LEU A 693 -24.52 5.00 26.25
CA LEU A 693 -24.37 6.30 26.92
C LEU A 693 -22.90 6.70 27.03
N ILE A 694 -22.01 5.81 27.48
CA ILE A 694 -20.57 6.06 27.55
C ILE A 694 -20.02 6.42 26.17
N LEU A 695 -20.42 5.66 25.14
CA LEU A 695 -20.04 5.91 23.76
C LEU A 695 -20.51 7.29 23.28
N ALA A 696 -21.76 7.65 23.55
CA ALA A 696 -22.35 8.93 23.17
C ALA A 696 -21.66 10.11 23.86
N VAL A 697 -21.35 10.00 25.15
CA VAL A 697 -20.61 11.02 25.89
C VAL A 697 -19.20 11.17 25.31
N ASN A 698 -18.46 10.08 25.10
CA ASN A 698 -17.12 10.14 24.50
C ASN A 698 -17.14 10.82 23.12
N TYR A 699 -18.09 10.44 22.26
CA TYR A 699 -18.25 11.04 20.94
C TYR A 699 -18.50 12.55 21.03
N LYS A 700 -19.42 12.98 21.90
CA LYS A 700 -19.74 14.40 22.10
C LYS A 700 -18.56 15.19 22.64
N LEU A 701 -17.78 14.62 23.56
CA LEU A 701 -16.55 15.25 24.06
C LEU A 701 -15.52 15.46 22.94
N ALA A 702 -15.37 14.49 22.04
CA ALA A 702 -14.43 14.60 20.92
C ALA A 702 -14.89 15.60 19.86
N THR A 703 -16.15 15.51 19.41
CA THR A 703 -16.65 16.31 18.28
C THR A 703 -17.19 17.68 18.68
N GLY A 704 -17.53 17.87 19.95
CA GLY A 704 -18.18 19.10 20.45
C GLY A 704 -17.23 20.11 21.08
N LEU A 705 -16.03 19.69 21.50
CA LEU A 705 -15.08 20.58 22.17
C LEU A 705 -14.06 21.22 21.22
N PRO A 706 -13.49 22.40 21.57
CA PRO A 706 -12.39 22.99 20.83
C PRO A 706 -11.17 22.07 20.77
N ARG A 707 -10.49 22.03 19.61
CA ARG A 707 -9.35 21.15 19.32
C ARG A 707 -8.32 21.02 20.44
N LYS A 708 -7.93 22.14 21.06
CA LYS A 708 -6.91 22.18 22.13
C LYS A 708 -7.22 21.30 23.36
N TYR A 709 -8.50 21.07 23.64
CA TYR A 709 -8.92 20.30 24.81
C TYR A 709 -9.16 18.82 24.51
N ILE A 710 -9.31 18.45 23.22
CA ILE A 710 -9.67 17.09 22.81
C ILE A 710 -8.71 16.03 23.39
N PRO A 711 -7.37 16.18 23.31
CA PRO A 711 -6.47 15.16 23.85
C PRO A 711 -6.62 14.98 25.37
N ALA A 712 -6.62 16.08 26.13
CA ALA A 712 -6.71 16.03 27.59
C ALA A 712 -8.04 15.43 28.07
N VAL A 713 -9.16 15.85 27.48
CA VAL A 713 -10.49 15.33 27.82
C VAL A 713 -10.63 13.87 27.40
N THR A 714 -10.07 13.48 26.26
CA THR A 714 -10.06 12.07 25.80
C THR A 714 -9.39 11.18 26.82
N TRP A 715 -8.16 11.52 27.24
CA TRP A 715 -7.42 10.72 28.21
C TRP A 715 -8.08 10.73 29.59
N LEU A 716 -8.50 11.90 30.08
CA LEU A 716 -9.16 12.02 31.38
C LEU A 716 -10.44 11.17 31.42
N PHE A 717 -11.34 11.35 30.44
CA PHE A 717 -12.60 10.61 30.39
C PHE A 717 -12.36 9.11 30.30
N ASN A 718 -11.52 8.64 29.37
CA ASN A 718 -11.33 7.21 29.14
C ASN A 718 -10.61 6.52 30.31
N ILE A 719 -9.63 7.18 30.95
CA ILE A 719 -9.00 6.65 32.17
C ILE A 719 -10.02 6.61 33.31
N CYS A 720 -10.79 7.67 33.54
CA CYS A 720 -11.83 7.68 34.56
C CYS A 720 -12.87 6.57 34.33
N ILE A 721 -13.25 6.29 33.08
CA ILE A 721 -14.16 5.19 32.75
C ILE A 721 -13.53 3.82 33.03
N LEU A 722 -12.25 3.61 32.74
CA LEU A 722 -11.55 2.35 33.12
C LEU A 722 -11.64 2.11 34.63
N PHE A 723 -11.34 3.13 35.44
CA PHE A 723 -11.44 3.04 36.90
C PHE A 723 -12.89 2.87 37.38
N ALA A 724 -13.82 3.67 36.86
CA ALA A 724 -15.21 3.65 37.29
C ALA A 724 -15.92 2.33 36.93
N ASN A 725 -15.60 1.74 35.77
CA ASN A 725 -16.11 0.44 35.36
C ASN A 725 -15.73 -0.66 36.37
N GLU A 726 -14.47 -0.66 36.81
CA GLU A 726 -13.95 -1.64 37.78
C GLU A 726 -14.48 -1.35 39.20
N LEU A 727 -14.38 -0.10 39.68
CA LEU A 727 -14.77 0.29 41.04
C LEU A 727 -16.28 0.21 41.28
N CYS A 728 -17.10 0.38 40.24
CA CYS A 728 -18.56 0.31 40.33
C CYS A 728 -19.14 -1.00 39.76
N GLU A 729 -18.30 -2.00 39.48
CA GLU A 729 -18.70 -3.33 38.96
C GLU A 729 -19.71 -3.23 37.79
N GLY A 730 -19.43 -2.38 36.80
CA GLY A 730 -20.31 -2.19 35.64
C GLY A 730 -21.60 -1.39 35.89
N TYR A 731 -21.62 -0.58 36.96
CA TYR A 731 -22.72 0.31 37.36
C TYR A 731 -24.04 -0.43 37.58
N LYS A 732 -24.10 -1.31 38.60
CA LYS A 732 -25.34 -2.01 38.97
C LYS A 732 -26.46 -1.01 39.25
N LEU A 733 -27.58 -1.16 38.56
CA LEU A 733 -28.74 -0.27 38.67
C LEU A 733 -29.37 -0.33 40.05
N ARG A 734 -29.29 -1.48 40.74
CA ARG A 734 -29.65 -1.61 42.16
C ARG A 734 -28.87 -0.62 43.03
N ASP A 735 -27.55 -0.53 42.86
CA ASP A 735 -26.70 0.29 43.73
C ASP A 735 -26.93 1.77 43.47
N LEU A 736 -27.16 2.15 42.21
CA LEU A 736 -27.61 3.48 41.84
C LEU A 736 -28.99 3.81 42.44
N ALA A 737 -29.93 2.85 42.43
CA ALA A 737 -31.24 3.00 43.05
C ALA A 737 -31.16 3.18 44.58
N LEU A 738 -30.24 2.49 45.24
CA LEU A 738 -29.98 2.65 46.67
C LEU A 738 -29.37 4.03 46.97
N LEU A 739 -28.45 4.51 46.14
CA LEU A 739 -27.85 5.85 46.27
C LEU A 739 -28.92 6.95 46.13
N VAL A 740 -29.82 6.82 45.15
CA VAL A 740 -30.88 7.80 44.88
C VAL A 740 -31.96 7.78 45.96
N THR A 741 -32.28 6.61 46.52
CA THR A 741 -33.30 6.48 47.58
C THR A 741 -32.75 6.76 48.99
N GLY A 742 -31.43 6.90 49.16
CA GLY A 742 -30.79 7.15 50.45
C GLY A 742 -30.88 5.97 51.43
N ALA A 743 -31.25 4.78 50.96
CA ALA A 743 -31.46 3.61 51.80
C ALA A 743 -30.10 2.95 52.17
N PRO A 744 -29.87 2.58 53.44
CA PRO A 744 -28.61 1.98 53.86
C PRO A 744 -28.42 0.59 53.23
N ALA A 745 -27.22 0.32 52.72
CA ALA A 745 -26.86 -0.91 51.99
C ALA A 745 -27.09 -2.23 52.78
N LYS A 746 -27.28 -2.16 54.10
CA LYS A 746 -27.55 -3.31 54.98
C LYS A 746 -29.03 -3.52 55.35
N ALA A 747 -29.95 -2.64 54.93
CA ALA A 747 -31.38 -2.81 55.19
C ALA A 747 -32.02 -3.76 54.16
N VAL A 748 -31.72 -5.05 54.28
CA VAL A 748 -32.46 -6.11 53.57
C VAL A 748 -33.48 -6.70 54.54
N ALA A 749 -34.77 -6.46 54.29
CA ALA A 749 -35.77 -7.53 54.14
C ALA A 749 -37.24 -7.07 54.13
N ALA A 750 -37.61 -5.89 54.64
CA ALA A 750 -39.05 -5.60 54.82
C ALA A 750 -39.64 -4.48 53.94
N ASP A 751 -38.90 -3.43 53.61
CA ASP A 751 -39.48 -2.24 52.96
C ASP A 751 -38.57 -1.66 51.85
N THR A 752 -38.18 -2.52 50.89
CA THR A 752 -37.39 -2.07 49.74
C THR A 752 -38.27 -1.29 48.75
N SER A 753 -37.89 -0.01 48.54
CA SER A 753 -38.48 0.89 47.54
C SER A 753 -38.64 0.19 46.18
N SER A 754 -39.76 0.45 45.50
CA SER A 754 -40.08 -0.12 44.18
C SER A 754 -38.99 0.14 43.14
N LEU A 755 -38.25 1.24 43.28
CA LEU A 755 -37.14 1.61 42.41
C LEU A 755 -35.94 0.67 42.56
N VAL A 756 -35.65 0.19 43.78
CA VAL A 756 -34.58 -0.79 44.04
C VAL A 756 -34.95 -2.16 43.45
N LYS A 757 -36.21 -2.59 43.61
CA LYS A 757 -36.71 -3.84 43.02
C LYS A 757 -36.68 -3.80 41.49
N LEU A 758 -36.99 -2.66 40.87
CA LEU A 758 -36.84 -2.46 39.44
C LEU A 758 -35.37 -2.53 39.01
N GLY A 759 -34.45 -1.91 39.77
CA GLY A 759 -33.01 -1.99 39.52
C GLY A 759 -32.48 -3.42 39.57
N GLU A 760 -32.88 -4.20 40.58
CA GLU A 760 -32.55 -5.63 40.69
C GLU A 760 -33.09 -6.43 39.51
N TRP A 761 -34.34 -6.19 39.10
CA TRP A 761 -34.92 -6.85 37.95
C TRP A 761 -34.17 -6.51 36.65
N LEU A 762 -33.81 -5.25 36.43
CA LEU A 762 -33.04 -4.84 35.26
C LEU A 762 -31.64 -5.45 35.23
N ASP A 763 -30.93 -5.49 36.37
CA ASP A 763 -29.61 -6.11 36.47
C ASP A 763 -29.68 -7.65 36.29
N SER A 764 -30.79 -8.29 36.67
CA SER A 764 -31.02 -9.72 36.44
C SER A 764 -31.20 -10.09 34.95
N ASN A 765 -31.57 -9.11 34.11
CA ASN A 765 -31.76 -9.27 32.66
C ASN A 765 -30.55 -8.72 31.88
N SER A 766 -29.34 -9.18 32.22
CA SER A 766 -28.07 -8.65 31.71
C SER A 766 -27.51 -9.35 30.47
N GLY A 767 -28.31 -10.13 29.76
CA GLY A 767 -27.95 -10.78 28.49
C GLY A 767 -27.06 -12.01 28.64
N LEU A 768 -26.44 -12.46 27.52
CA LEU A 768 -25.55 -13.63 27.49
C LEU A 768 -24.27 -13.46 28.31
N MET A 769 -23.79 -12.21 28.43
CA MET A 769 -22.56 -11.84 29.13
C MET A 769 -22.83 -10.65 30.02
N SER A 770 -23.15 -10.91 31.29
CA SER A 770 -23.52 -9.88 32.26
C SER A 770 -22.39 -8.90 32.59
N ARG A 771 -21.13 -9.37 32.54
CA ARG A 771 -19.93 -8.61 32.88
C ARG A 771 -19.32 -7.89 31.67
N TRP A 772 -20.02 -6.88 31.19
CA TRP A 772 -19.58 -6.08 30.04
C TRP A 772 -18.34 -5.24 30.35
N GLU A 773 -18.17 -4.83 31.61
CA GLU A 773 -17.12 -3.93 32.08
C GLU A 773 -15.71 -4.48 31.84
N ILE A 774 -15.51 -5.80 31.92
CA ILE A 774 -14.21 -6.43 31.68
C ILE A 774 -13.78 -6.29 30.21
N LEU A 775 -14.70 -6.56 29.30
CA LEU A 775 -14.42 -6.55 27.86
C LEU A 775 -14.41 -5.13 27.28
N PHE A 776 -15.01 -4.18 28.01
CA PHE A 776 -15.04 -2.78 27.62
C PHE A 776 -13.64 -2.15 27.55
N ASN A 777 -12.63 -2.71 28.24
CA ASN A 777 -11.26 -2.21 28.17
C ASN A 777 -10.71 -2.15 26.74
N ILE A 778 -11.04 -3.12 25.87
CA ILE A 778 -10.66 -3.07 24.45
C ILE A 778 -11.42 -1.96 23.71
N THR A 779 -12.68 -1.75 24.08
CA THR A 779 -13.52 -0.67 23.50
C THR A 779 -12.95 0.70 23.84
N VAL A 780 -12.45 0.92 25.06
CA VAL A 780 -11.77 2.17 25.47
C VAL A 780 -10.61 2.52 24.53
N LEU A 781 -9.83 1.53 24.08
CA LEU A 781 -8.74 1.78 23.12
C LEU A 781 -9.28 2.33 21.79
N ARG A 782 -10.44 1.85 21.34
CA ARG A 782 -11.11 2.35 20.13
C ARG A 782 -11.66 3.75 20.33
N LEU A 783 -12.21 4.06 21.50
CA LEU A 783 -12.70 5.40 21.85
C LEU A 783 -11.57 6.42 21.74
N ILE A 784 -10.42 6.12 22.36
CA ILE A 784 -9.22 6.96 22.28
C ILE A 784 -8.72 7.07 20.82
N SER A 785 -8.69 5.96 20.07
CA SER A 785 -8.30 6.00 18.65
C SER A 785 -9.18 6.92 17.82
N PHE A 786 -10.50 6.85 17.99
CA PHE A 786 -11.45 7.71 17.28
C PHE A 786 -11.19 9.19 17.60
N ASN A 787 -11.10 9.52 18.89
CA ASN A 787 -10.94 10.92 19.32
C ASN A 787 -9.61 11.52 18.85
N LEU A 788 -8.51 10.76 18.93
CA LEU A 788 -7.19 11.23 18.51
C LEU A 788 -7.06 11.28 16.98
N ASP A 789 -7.62 10.30 16.24
CA ASP A 789 -7.67 10.36 14.78
C ASP A 789 -8.53 11.56 14.31
N TYR A 790 -9.65 11.86 14.99
CA TYR A 790 -10.45 13.06 14.74
C TYR A 790 -9.66 14.34 15.05
N TYR A 791 -9.00 14.42 16.20
CA TYR A 791 -8.16 15.56 16.59
C TYR A 791 -7.07 15.88 15.55
N TRP A 792 -6.42 14.84 15.01
CA TRP A 792 -5.42 15.00 13.95
C TRP A 792 -6.06 15.39 12.60
N SER A 793 -7.28 14.91 12.30
CA SER A 793 -8.00 15.30 11.07
C SER A 793 -8.33 16.79 10.99
N LEU A 794 -8.45 17.48 12.14
CA LEU A 794 -8.74 18.91 12.20
C LEU A 794 -7.54 19.79 11.81
N ASP A 795 -6.32 19.24 11.78
CA ASP A 795 -5.11 19.98 11.40
C ASP A 795 -4.88 19.87 9.88
N ARG A 796 -5.51 20.78 9.13
CA ARG A 796 -5.65 20.74 7.66
C ARG A 796 -4.33 20.73 6.86
N GLN A 797 -3.18 21.00 7.49
CA GLN A 797 -1.87 20.95 6.83
C GLN A 797 -1.25 19.55 6.73
N SER A 798 -1.82 18.52 7.36
CA SER A 798 -1.07 17.28 7.61
C SER A 798 -1.36 16.05 6.74
N ALA A 799 -2.41 16.02 5.90
CA ALA A 799 -2.58 14.97 4.88
C ALA A 799 -3.85 15.15 4.05
N SER A 800 -3.76 15.84 2.91
CA SER A 800 -4.69 15.55 1.81
C SER A 800 -4.12 14.41 0.98
N PRO A 801 -4.87 13.32 0.69
CA PRO A 801 -4.46 12.29 -0.26
C PRO A 801 -4.12 12.85 -1.66
N VAL A 802 -4.60 14.07 -1.95
CA VAL A 802 -4.34 14.81 -3.19
C VAL A 802 -2.87 15.23 -3.30
N GLU A 803 -2.17 15.48 -2.19
CA GLU A 803 -0.78 15.93 -2.19
C GLU A 803 0.23 14.78 -2.46
N LYS A 804 -0.22 13.52 -2.39
CA LYS A 804 0.63 12.34 -2.64
C LYS A 804 0.29 11.59 -3.94
N GLN A 805 -0.73 11.98 -4.72
CA GLN A 805 -1.18 11.27 -5.94
C GLN A 805 -1.32 9.73 -5.75
N LEU A 806 -1.72 9.28 -4.55
CA LEU A 806 -1.85 7.85 -4.26
C LEU A 806 -3.24 7.35 -4.68
N ASP A 807 -3.30 6.18 -5.32
CA ASP A 807 -4.56 5.48 -5.58
C ASP A 807 -5.23 5.11 -4.24
N PRO A 808 -6.37 5.72 -3.86
CA PRO A 808 -7.04 5.45 -2.59
C PRO A 808 -7.51 3.99 -2.47
N ALA A 809 -7.67 3.28 -3.60
CA ALA A 809 -8.04 1.88 -3.63
C ALA A 809 -6.87 0.91 -3.39
N ASN A 810 -5.63 1.42 -3.42
CA ASN A 810 -4.41 0.64 -3.26
C ASN A 810 -3.40 1.33 -2.34
N LEU A 811 -3.87 1.77 -1.17
CA LEU A 811 -3.02 2.35 -0.14
C LEU A 811 -2.21 1.28 0.59
N SER A 812 -0.97 1.62 0.95
CA SER A 812 -0.18 0.83 1.88
C SER A 812 -0.82 0.82 3.28
N GLU A 813 -0.50 -0.17 4.12
CA GLU A 813 -1.01 -0.23 5.50
C GLU A 813 -0.72 1.06 6.26
N ARG A 814 0.52 1.58 6.14
CA ARG A 814 0.93 2.82 6.81
C ARG A 814 0.08 3.99 6.34
N ASP A 815 -0.17 4.09 5.04
CA ASP A 815 -0.94 5.18 4.47
C ASP A 815 -2.40 5.11 4.91
N ARG A 816 -3.03 3.92 4.93
CA ARG A 816 -4.41 3.76 5.45
C ARG A 816 -4.57 4.23 6.90
N ILE A 817 -3.56 3.99 7.74
CA ILE A 817 -3.58 4.38 9.15
C ILE A 817 -3.28 5.88 9.31
N SER A 818 -2.32 6.40 8.55
CA SER A 818 -1.85 7.79 8.70
C SER A 818 -2.76 8.83 8.03
N THR A 819 -3.40 8.48 6.91
CA THR A 819 -4.30 9.38 6.19
C THR A 819 -5.61 9.53 6.97
N PRO A 820 -6.00 10.76 7.36
CA PRO A 820 -7.28 11.01 8.02
C PRO A 820 -8.46 10.58 7.16
N ALA A 821 -9.54 10.11 7.81
CA ALA A 821 -10.82 9.91 7.13
C ALA A 821 -11.43 11.25 6.70
N ALA A 822 -12.40 11.22 5.78
CA ALA A 822 -13.11 12.45 5.41
C ALA A 822 -13.87 13.00 6.63
N HIS A 823 -14.00 14.33 6.75
CA HIS A 823 -14.66 14.95 7.91
C HIS A 823 -16.08 14.40 8.15
N ASN A 824 -16.84 14.13 7.08
CA ASN A 824 -18.19 13.58 7.15
C ASN A 824 -18.22 12.10 7.61
N ASP A 825 -17.10 11.38 7.53
CA ASP A 825 -17.01 10.00 7.98
C ASP A 825 -16.91 9.88 9.51
N TYR A 826 -16.48 10.95 10.21
CA TYR A 826 -16.49 11.06 11.68
C TYR A 826 -17.91 11.29 12.21
N SER A 827 -18.85 10.44 11.80
CA SER A 827 -20.24 10.46 12.21
C SER A 827 -20.50 9.48 13.36
N PHE A 828 -21.54 9.74 14.15
CA PHE A 828 -21.93 8.88 15.28
C PHE A 828 -22.23 7.43 14.84
N ARG A 829 -22.88 7.26 13.67
CA ARG A 829 -23.15 5.93 13.09
C ARG A 829 -21.86 5.14 12.87
N ASN A 830 -20.90 5.74 12.16
CA ASN A 830 -19.63 5.09 11.82
C ASN A 830 -18.79 4.83 13.07
N TYR A 831 -18.83 5.75 14.04
CA TYR A 831 -18.19 5.60 15.34
C TYR A 831 -18.71 4.40 16.14
N VAL A 832 -20.04 4.25 16.28
CA VAL A 832 -20.64 3.09 16.97
C VAL A 832 -20.35 1.79 16.21
N ALA A 833 -20.48 1.81 14.89
CA ALA A 833 -20.15 0.66 14.04
C ALA A 833 -18.69 0.19 14.22
N TYR A 834 -17.76 1.13 14.38
CA TYR A 834 -16.35 0.86 14.65
C TYR A 834 -16.10 0.38 16.09
N ALA A 835 -16.63 1.10 17.08
CA ALA A 835 -16.40 0.80 18.49
C ALA A 835 -16.91 -0.60 18.85
N ILE A 836 -18.10 -0.96 18.34
CA ILE A 836 -18.81 -2.22 18.61
C ILE A 836 -18.78 -3.14 17.38
N TYR A 837 -17.74 -3.04 16.54
CA TYR A 837 -17.59 -3.95 15.40
C TYR A 837 -17.53 -5.40 15.89
N ALA A 838 -18.61 -6.16 15.64
CA ALA A 838 -18.87 -7.44 16.29
C ALA A 838 -17.73 -8.46 16.19
N PRO A 839 -17.09 -8.67 15.01
CA PRO A 839 -15.99 -9.61 14.87
C PRO A 839 -14.78 -9.31 15.77
N LEU A 840 -14.62 -8.06 16.22
CA LEU A 840 -13.48 -7.67 17.04
C LEU A 840 -13.86 -7.14 18.42
N TYR A 841 -15.16 -7.08 18.76
CA TYR A 841 -15.65 -6.41 19.98
C TYR A 841 -15.16 -7.05 21.28
N LEU A 842 -15.31 -8.39 21.40
CA LEU A 842 -15.01 -9.09 22.65
C LEU A 842 -13.51 -9.14 22.95
N THR A 843 -12.72 -9.75 22.06
CA THR A 843 -11.26 -9.89 22.21
C THR A 843 -10.54 -9.90 20.86
N GLY A 844 -10.97 -9.09 19.88
CA GLY A 844 -10.30 -9.05 18.58
C GLY A 844 -9.03 -8.19 18.55
N PRO A 845 -8.15 -8.37 17.54
CA PRO A 845 -7.08 -7.41 17.31
C PRO A 845 -7.58 -5.96 17.16
N ILE A 846 -6.77 -5.03 17.63
CA ILE A 846 -7.08 -3.60 17.64
C ILE A 846 -6.75 -3.00 16.27
N ILE A 847 -7.74 -2.33 15.68
CA ILE A 847 -7.61 -1.53 14.45
C ILE A 847 -7.91 -0.07 14.78
N THR A 848 -7.31 0.87 14.05
CA THR A 848 -7.59 2.31 14.21
C THR A 848 -8.84 2.72 13.43
N PHE A 849 -9.40 3.90 13.72
CA PHE A 849 -10.60 4.36 13.04
C PHE A 849 -10.34 4.61 11.55
N ASN A 850 -9.21 5.25 11.22
CA ASN A 850 -8.85 5.52 9.82
C ASN A 850 -8.68 4.23 9.00
N ASP A 851 -8.02 3.21 9.55
CA ASP A 851 -7.85 1.92 8.86
C ASP A 851 -9.20 1.20 8.70
N TYR A 852 -10.07 1.23 9.72
CA TYR A 852 -11.43 0.69 9.61
C TYR A 852 -12.22 1.35 8.47
N ILE A 853 -12.30 2.69 8.44
CA ILE A 853 -13.03 3.42 7.39
C ILE A 853 -12.44 3.15 6.00
N SER A 854 -11.11 3.14 5.88
CA SER A 854 -10.44 2.83 4.62
C SER A 854 -10.82 1.45 4.08
N GLN A 855 -10.85 0.42 4.94
CA GLN A 855 -11.22 -0.95 4.55
C GLN A 855 -12.74 -1.12 4.29
N GLN A 856 -13.57 -0.30 4.92
CA GLN A 856 -15.01 -0.23 4.66
C GLN A 856 -15.34 0.50 3.34
N ARG A 857 -14.47 1.38 2.87
CA ARG A 857 -14.59 2.05 1.57
C ARG A 857 -13.99 1.19 0.44
N TYR A 858 -12.79 0.64 0.64
CA TYR A 858 -12.09 -0.18 -0.34
C TYR A 858 -11.71 -1.53 0.26
N GLN A 859 -12.08 -2.62 -0.42
CA GLN A 859 -11.67 -3.95 0.02
C GLN A 859 -10.15 -4.11 -0.04
N PRO A 860 -9.48 -4.54 1.05
CA PRO A 860 -8.05 -4.84 1.03
C PRO A 860 -7.67 -5.88 -0.03
N ALA A 861 -6.66 -5.58 -0.85
CA ALA A 861 -6.09 -6.52 -1.82
C ALA A 861 -5.44 -7.75 -1.16
N THR A 862 -5.14 -7.67 0.13
CA THR A 862 -4.58 -8.75 0.95
C THR A 862 -5.59 -9.87 1.24
N LEU A 863 -6.89 -9.61 1.11
CA LEU A 863 -7.94 -10.57 1.40
C LEU A 863 -8.19 -11.48 0.20
N SER A 864 -7.91 -12.77 0.37
CA SER A 864 -8.25 -13.81 -0.60
C SER A 864 -8.88 -15.00 0.10
N ARG A 865 -9.85 -15.66 -0.55
CA ARG A 865 -10.49 -16.86 0.02
C ARG A 865 -9.47 -17.96 0.36
N PRO A 866 -8.48 -18.30 -0.50
CA PRO A 866 -7.48 -19.31 -0.17
C PRO A 866 -6.67 -18.96 1.08
N ARG A 867 -6.30 -17.68 1.27
CA ARG A 867 -5.59 -17.22 2.47
C ARG A 867 -6.43 -17.39 3.72
N THR A 868 -7.69 -16.95 3.69
CA THR A 868 -8.61 -17.09 4.84
C THR A 868 -8.83 -18.55 5.21
N VAL A 869 -8.94 -19.45 4.22
CA VAL A 869 -9.08 -20.90 4.46
C VAL A 869 -7.82 -21.49 5.07
N ARG A 870 -6.62 -21.19 4.57
CA ARG A 870 -5.36 -21.64 5.19
C ARG A 870 -5.20 -21.12 6.61
N TYR A 871 -5.59 -19.88 6.85
CA TYR A 871 -5.60 -19.29 8.20
C TYR A 871 -6.57 -20.03 9.14
N ALA A 872 -7.77 -20.41 8.65
CA ALA A 872 -8.73 -21.23 9.41
C ALA A 872 -8.19 -22.62 9.74
N VAL A 873 -7.54 -23.29 8.78
CA VAL A 873 -6.87 -24.58 9.00
C VAL A 873 -5.77 -24.44 10.05
N ARG A 874 -4.95 -23.39 9.96
CA ARG A 874 -3.92 -23.11 10.98
C ARG A 874 -4.51 -22.88 12.37
N PHE A 875 -5.64 -22.17 12.47
CA PHE A 875 -6.36 -22.00 13.73
C PHE A 875 -6.81 -23.35 14.30
N ALA A 876 -7.39 -24.23 13.47
CA ALA A 876 -7.81 -25.56 13.89
C ALA A 876 -6.62 -26.44 14.38
N LEU A 877 -5.48 -26.38 13.71
CA LEU A 877 -4.26 -27.09 14.13
C LEU A 877 -3.73 -26.58 15.48
N VAL A 878 -3.74 -25.26 15.70
CA VAL A 878 -3.34 -24.67 16.99
C VAL A 878 -4.33 -25.03 18.10
N LEU A 879 -5.63 -25.07 17.79
CA LEU A 879 -6.65 -25.51 18.73
C LEU A 879 -6.43 -26.96 19.13
N LEU A 880 -6.17 -27.84 18.15
CA LEU A 880 -5.82 -29.23 18.40
C LEU A 880 -4.56 -29.35 19.26
N ALA A 881 -3.53 -28.54 19.01
CA ALA A 881 -2.32 -28.54 19.82
C ALA A 881 -2.59 -28.16 21.28
N MET A 882 -3.42 -27.13 21.53
CA MET A 882 -3.85 -26.77 22.89
C MET A 882 -4.64 -27.91 23.54
N GLU A 883 -5.61 -28.50 22.83
CA GLU A 883 -6.38 -29.63 23.35
C GLU A 883 -5.47 -30.81 23.71
N LEU A 884 -4.51 -31.16 22.85
CA LEU A 884 -3.55 -32.24 23.13
C LEU A 884 -2.72 -31.93 24.38
N VAL A 885 -2.12 -30.73 24.48
CA VAL A 885 -1.32 -30.34 25.65
C VAL A 885 -2.12 -30.49 26.95
N LEU A 886 -3.38 -30.02 26.99
CA LEU A 886 -4.23 -30.12 28.18
C LEU A 886 -4.62 -31.55 28.58
N HIS A 887 -4.44 -32.56 27.72
CA HIS A 887 -4.66 -33.97 28.08
C HIS A 887 -3.43 -34.66 28.67
N TYR A 888 -2.24 -34.10 28.48
CA TYR A 888 -0.98 -34.73 28.89
C TYR A 888 -0.22 -33.91 29.93
N ASP A 889 -0.37 -32.59 29.93
CA ASP A 889 0.39 -31.69 30.80
C ASP A 889 -0.55 -30.83 31.64
N TYR A 890 -0.82 -31.28 32.87
CA TYR A 890 -1.82 -30.71 33.79
C TYR A 890 -1.27 -29.54 34.62
N VAL A 891 -0.42 -28.72 34.02
CA VAL A 891 0.27 -27.60 34.70
C VAL A 891 -0.71 -26.61 35.30
N GLY A 892 -1.81 -26.32 34.61
CA GLY A 892 -2.83 -25.39 35.09
C GLY A 892 -3.47 -25.89 36.38
N ALA A 893 -3.91 -27.14 36.38
CA ALA A 893 -4.49 -27.81 37.53
C ALA A 893 -3.50 -27.90 38.70
N ILE A 894 -2.25 -28.28 38.42
CA ILE A 894 -1.17 -28.33 39.42
C ILE A 894 -1.00 -26.94 40.06
N SER A 895 -0.84 -25.89 39.25
CA SER A 895 -0.63 -24.54 39.75
C SER A 895 -1.83 -24.00 40.55
N LYS A 896 -3.06 -24.38 40.19
CA LYS A 896 -4.28 -23.94 40.89
C LYS A 896 -4.58 -24.72 42.16
N SER A 897 -4.00 -25.90 42.34
CA SER A 897 -4.15 -26.69 43.55
C SER A 897 -3.37 -26.15 44.76
N SER A 898 -2.73 -24.97 44.64
CA SER A 898 -1.84 -24.36 45.64
C SER A 898 -0.80 -25.37 46.14
N PRO A 899 0.06 -25.88 45.24
CA PRO A 899 0.96 -26.96 45.58
C PRO A 899 2.04 -26.47 46.54
N ASP A 900 2.51 -27.37 47.40
CA ASP A 900 3.74 -27.13 48.15
C ASP A 900 4.93 -27.24 47.19
N TRP A 901 5.44 -26.09 46.74
CA TRP A 901 6.54 -26.00 45.79
C TRP A 901 7.83 -26.66 46.32
N SER A 902 8.01 -26.77 47.64
CA SER A 902 9.19 -27.44 48.21
C SER A 902 9.25 -28.94 47.92
N SER A 903 8.08 -29.55 47.60
CA SER A 903 7.98 -30.97 47.23
C SER A 903 8.38 -31.27 45.78
N TYR A 904 8.74 -30.25 44.99
CA TYR A 904 9.17 -30.40 43.60
C TYR A 904 10.66 -30.10 43.48
N THR A 905 11.33 -30.82 42.58
CA THR A 905 12.72 -30.49 42.25
C THR A 905 12.80 -29.15 41.50
N PRO A 906 13.92 -28.42 41.58
CA PRO A 906 14.10 -27.17 40.83
C PRO A 906 13.82 -27.33 39.32
N GLY A 907 14.19 -28.47 38.74
CA GLY A 907 13.91 -28.79 37.34
C GLY A 907 12.42 -28.99 37.03
N GLN A 908 11.69 -29.69 37.90
CA GLN A 908 10.23 -29.85 37.75
C GLN A 908 9.51 -28.49 37.84
N ILE A 909 9.82 -27.67 38.84
CA ILE A 909 9.19 -26.34 39.02
C ILE A 909 9.49 -25.45 37.81
N SER A 910 10.73 -25.45 37.33
CA SER A 910 11.13 -24.64 36.19
C SER A 910 10.39 -25.06 34.91
N LEU A 911 10.26 -26.37 34.64
CA LEU A 911 9.57 -26.86 33.45
C LEU A 911 8.05 -26.71 33.54
N LEU A 912 7.45 -26.94 34.70
CA LEU A 912 6.04 -26.60 34.94
C LEU A 912 5.81 -25.10 34.67
N SER A 913 6.67 -24.22 35.19
CA SER A 913 6.57 -22.78 34.92
C SER A 913 6.72 -22.44 33.44
N PHE A 914 7.64 -23.12 32.74
CA PHE A 914 7.86 -22.95 31.30
C PHE A 914 6.64 -23.37 30.47
N PHE A 915 6.05 -24.54 30.75
CA PHE A 915 4.85 -24.99 30.06
C PHE A 915 3.61 -24.17 30.41
N ASN A 916 3.50 -23.69 31.65
CA ASN A 916 2.45 -22.74 32.03
C ASN A 916 2.49 -21.48 31.15
N LEU A 917 3.69 -20.94 30.88
CA LEU A 917 3.85 -19.79 29.99
C LEU A 917 3.39 -20.09 28.55
N HIS A 918 3.62 -21.31 28.07
CA HIS A 918 3.14 -21.75 26.75
C HIS A 918 1.63 -21.91 26.72
N ILE A 919 1.02 -22.47 27.77
CA ILE A 919 -0.43 -22.58 27.92
C ILE A 919 -1.04 -21.17 27.97
N ILE A 920 -0.45 -20.21 28.71
CA ILE A 920 -0.88 -18.81 28.72
C ILE A 920 -0.77 -18.18 27.32
N TRP A 921 0.31 -18.44 26.59
CA TRP A 921 0.44 -17.96 25.22
C TRP A 921 -0.65 -18.54 24.30
N LEU A 922 -0.90 -19.85 24.36
CA LEU A 922 -1.94 -20.52 23.58
C LEU A 922 -3.36 -20.04 23.94
N LYS A 923 -3.64 -19.85 25.24
CA LYS A 923 -4.94 -19.40 25.73
C LYS A 923 -5.32 -18.03 25.21
N LEU A 924 -4.34 -17.15 24.99
CA LEU A 924 -4.54 -15.82 24.42
C LEU A 924 -4.53 -15.86 22.89
N LEU A 925 -3.65 -16.69 22.30
CA LEU A 925 -3.53 -16.87 20.85
C LEU A 925 -4.84 -17.31 20.20
N LEU A 926 -5.53 -18.27 20.81
CA LEU A 926 -6.72 -18.90 20.22
C LEU A 926 -7.90 -17.92 20.06
N PRO A 927 -8.37 -17.22 21.11
CA PRO A 927 -9.39 -16.18 20.96
C PRO A 927 -8.99 -15.10 19.95
N TRP A 928 -7.78 -14.56 20.03
CA TRP A 928 -7.32 -13.53 19.09
C TRP A 928 -7.32 -14.02 17.64
N ARG A 929 -6.87 -15.24 17.39
CA ARG A 929 -6.91 -15.84 16.05
C ARG A 929 -8.33 -16.07 15.57
N PHE A 930 -9.23 -16.51 16.46
CA PHE A 930 -10.62 -16.75 16.14
C PHE A 930 -11.34 -15.45 15.71
N PHE A 931 -11.25 -14.39 16.53
CA PHE A 931 -11.86 -13.09 16.21
C PHE A 931 -11.23 -12.43 14.97
N ARG A 932 -9.92 -12.63 14.77
CA ARG A 932 -9.27 -12.27 13.50
C ARG A 932 -9.84 -13.05 12.31
N LEU A 933 -10.01 -14.36 12.42
CA LEU A 933 -10.61 -15.19 11.36
C LEU A 933 -12.02 -14.70 11.01
N TRP A 934 -12.83 -14.38 12.02
CA TRP A 934 -14.16 -13.79 11.82
C TRP A 934 -14.08 -12.48 11.04
N SER A 935 -13.18 -11.57 11.42
CA SER A 935 -12.98 -10.31 10.69
C SER A 935 -12.50 -10.52 9.24
N LEU A 936 -11.59 -11.47 9.01
CA LEU A 936 -11.13 -11.84 7.66
C LEU A 936 -12.26 -12.41 6.79
N ALA A 937 -13.16 -13.21 7.39
CA ALA A 937 -14.33 -13.75 6.71
C ALA A 937 -15.36 -12.66 6.35
N ASP A 938 -15.47 -11.62 7.19
CA ASP A 938 -16.32 -10.45 6.94
C ASP A 938 -15.71 -9.46 5.92
N GLY A 939 -14.38 -9.47 5.76
CA GLY A 939 -13.66 -8.70 4.74
C GLY A 939 -12.91 -7.48 5.28
N ILE A 940 -12.48 -7.53 6.55
CA ILE A 940 -11.51 -6.60 7.15
C ILE A 940 -10.25 -7.41 7.49
N ASP A 941 -9.07 -6.88 7.20
CA ASP A 941 -7.77 -7.49 7.51
C ASP A 941 -7.10 -6.77 8.67
N PRO A 942 -7.31 -7.20 9.93
CA PRO A 942 -6.59 -6.67 11.08
C PRO A 942 -5.21 -7.37 11.26
N PRO A 943 -4.25 -6.77 12.00
CA PRO A 943 -2.93 -7.36 12.21
C PRO A 943 -2.97 -8.63 13.08
N GLU A 944 -2.08 -9.58 12.80
CA GLU A 944 -1.85 -10.75 13.66
C GLU A 944 -1.21 -10.36 15.01
N ASN A 945 -1.77 -10.86 16.11
CA ASN A 945 -1.34 -10.47 17.45
C ASN A 945 -0.12 -11.21 17.99
N MET A 946 0.12 -12.44 17.53
CA MET A 946 1.17 -13.31 18.05
C MET A 946 2.04 -13.83 16.92
N LEU A 947 3.20 -13.19 16.77
CA LEU A 947 4.11 -13.43 15.64
C LEU A 947 4.97 -14.67 15.85
N ARG A 948 5.50 -14.81 17.06
CA ARG A 948 6.45 -15.86 17.42
C ARG A 948 6.00 -16.51 18.72
N CYS A 949 6.19 -17.81 18.79
CA CYS A 949 6.10 -18.56 20.05
C CYS A 949 7.08 -17.93 21.07
N PRO A 950 6.75 -17.91 22.38
CA PRO A 950 7.69 -17.45 23.42
C PRO A 950 9.08 -18.09 23.30
N SER A 951 9.13 -19.38 22.96
CA SER A 951 10.36 -20.14 22.71
C SER A 951 11.11 -19.78 21.42
N ASN A 952 10.66 -18.78 20.66
CA ASN A 952 11.37 -18.22 19.50
C ASN A 952 11.59 -16.70 19.66
N ASN A 953 11.77 -16.25 20.92
CA ASN A 953 12.12 -14.87 21.27
C ASN A 953 13.27 -14.87 22.28
N TYR A 954 14.44 -14.36 21.86
CA TYR A 954 15.62 -14.21 22.71
C TYR A 954 15.90 -12.76 23.15
N SER A 955 15.16 -11.80 22.60
CA SER A 955 15.31 -10.37 22.87
C SER A 955 14.01 -9.86 23.50
N THR A 956 14.13 -9.17 24.63
CA THR A 956 12.98 -8.64 25.37
C THR A 956 12.31 -7.55 24.54
N LEU A 957 13.08 -6.64 23.94
CA LEU A 957 12.54 -5.60 23.05
C LEU A 957 11.79 -6.20 21.85
N SER A 958 12.33 -7.28 21.29
CA SER A 958 11.74 -7.95 20.12
C SER A 958 10.50 -8.76 20.49
N PHE A 959 10.48 -9.38 21.67
CA PHE A 959 9.31 -10.05 22.25
C PHE A 959 8.11 -9.10 22.30
N TRP A 960 8.26 -7.90 22.85
CA TRP A 960 7.16 -6.93 22.96
C TRP A 960 6.68 -6.38 21.60
N ARG A 961 7.54 -6.37 20.58
CA ARG A 961 7.13 -6.03 19.20
C ARG A 961 6.28 -7.13 18.57
N GLY A 962 6.49 -8.38 18.96
CA GLY A 962 5.80 -9.57 18.44
C GLY A 962 4.63 -10.05 19.29
N TRP A 963 4.56 -9.64 20.56
CA TRP A 963 3.50 -9.97 21.52
C TRP A 963 2.37 -8.92 21.47
N HIS A 964 1.14 -9.39 21.31
CA HIS A 964 -0.07 -8.57 21.25
C HIS A 964 0.10 -7.39 20.29
N ARG A 965 0.61 -7.70 19.08
CA ARG A 965 1.15 -6.70 18.14
C ARG A 965 0.18 -5.58 17.79
N SER A 966 -1.13 -5.84 17.71
CA SER A 966 -2.11 -4.79 17.48
C SER A 966 -2.10 -3.74 18.60
N TYR A 967 -2.01 -4.20 19.84
CA TYR A 967 -1.93 -3.34 21.03
C TYR A 967 -0.59 -2.62 21.10
N TYR A 968 0.53 -3.32 20.81
CA TYR A 968 1.84 -2.67 20.72
C TYR A 968 1.84 -1.52 19.71
N ARG A 969 1.28 -1.73 18.50
CA ARG A 969 1.16 -0.68 17.47
C ARG A 969 0.25 0.47 17.92
N TRP A 970 -0.82 0.16 18.67
CA TRP A 970 -1.70 1.16 19.26
C TRP A 970 -0.96 2.03 20.28
N LEU A 971 -0.22 1.41 21.22
CA LEU A 971 0.61 2.11 22.21
C LEU A 971 1.65 3.01 21.53
N LEU A 972 2.27 2.50 20.45
CA LEU A 972 3.22 3.28 19.67
C LEU A 972 2.59 4.56 19.13
N ARG A 973 1.44 4.44 18.45
CA ARG A 973 0.77 5.55 17.77
C ARG A 973 0.20 6.59 18.74
N TYR A 974 -0.47 6.15 19.80
CA TYR A 974 -1.28 7.03 20.64
C TYR A 974 -0.62 7.48 21.94
N ILE A 975 0.45 6.81 22.40
CA ILE A 975 1.18 7.17 23.63
C ILE A 975 2.65 7.45 23.32
N TYR A 976 3.38 6.45 22.84
CA TYR A 976 4.84 6.48 22.76
C TYR A 976 5.39 7.55 21.81
N ILE A 977 4.88 7.60 20.57
CA ILE A 977 5.32 8.59 19.57
C ILE A 977 4.95 10.01 20.01
N PRO A 978 3.71 10.31 20.45
CA PRO A 978 3.35 11.62 21.00
C PRO A 978 4.22 12.09 22.17
N LEU A 979 4.74 11.18 23.00
CA LEU A 979 5.63 11.52 24.13
C LEU A 979 7.10 11.75 23.72
N GLY A 980 7.45 11.54 22.44
CA GLY A 980 8.78 11.82 21.88
C GLY A 980 9.62 10.58 21.53
N GLY A 981 9.10 9.36 21.72
CA GLY A 981 9.79 8.12 21.36
C GLY A 981 11.05 7.83 22.19
N SER A 982 12.00 7.07 21.63
CA SER A 982 13.31 6.77 22.26
C SER A 982 14.42 7.60 21.65
N SER A 983 15.17 8.30 22.51
CA SER A 983 16.46 8.87 22.16
C SER A 983 17.44 8.71 23.34
N PHE A 984 18.67 8.32 23.04
CA PHE A 984 19.73 8.07 24.03
C PHE A 984 20.99 8.89 23.74
N ARG A 985 20.86 10.04 23.06
CA ARG A 985 22.01 10.88 22.67
C ARG A 985 22.54 11.71 23.84
N SER A 986 21.68 12.05 24.79
CA SER A 986 22.03 12.77 26.02
C SER A 986 21.40 12.08 27.25
N GLY A 987 21.94 12.35 28.44
CA GLY A 987 21.38 11.83 29.70
C GLY A 987 19.93 12.27 29.94
N ALA A 988 19.59 13.52 29.55
CA ALA A 988 18.23 14.05 29.65
C ALA A 988 17.25 13.32 28.69
N GLU A 989 17.68 13.01 27.46
CA GLU A 989 16.88 12.24 26.51
C GLU A 989 16.71 10.78 26.94
N ALA A 990 17.75 10.18 27.50
CA ALA A 990 17.69 8.82 28.06
C ALA A 990 16.68 8.77 29.21
N LEU A 991 16.71 9.74 30.13
CA LEU A 991 15.73 9.85 31.21
C LEU A 991 14.31 10.02 30.67
N ARG A 992 14.11 10.90 29.67
CA ARG A 992 12.80 11.05 29.01
C ARG A 992 12.32 9.73 28.39
N THR A 993 13.22 8.95 27.79
CA THR A 993 12.89 7.64 27.22
C THR A 993 12.47 6.65 28.30
N VAL A 994 13.18 6.59 29.42
CA VAL A 994 12.82 5.73 30.57
C VAL A 994 11.47 6.15 31.15
N VAL A 995 11.22 7.45 31.34
CA VAL A 995 9.92 7.97 31.78
C VAL A 995 8.82 7.61 30.79
N THR A 996 9.09 7.71 29.49
CA THR A 996 8.13 7.31 28.45
C THR A 996 7.80 5.82 28.54
N TYR A 997 8.79 4.95 28.75
CA TYR A 997 8.54 3.53 28.99
C TYR A 997 7.75 3.28 30.28
N LEU A 998 8.07 3.96 31.38
CA LEU A 998 7.31 3.86 32.62
C LEU A 998 5.85 4.27 32.43
N VAL A 999 5.58 5.37 31.71
CA VAL A 999 4.21 5.81 31.41
C VAL A 999 3.47 4.78 30.56
N VAL A 1000 4.11 4.26 29.50
CA VAL A 1000 3.52 3.23 28.63
C VAL A 1000 3.19 1.97 29.44
N PHE A 1001 4.14 1.42 30.20
CA PHE A 1001 3.92 0.20 30.98
C PHE A 1001 2.99 0.39 32.17
N THR A 1002 2.91 1.60 32.74
CA THR A 1002 1.88 1.96 33.73
C THR A 1002 0.50 1.91 33.10
N PHE A 1003 0.33 2.49 31.90
CA PHE A 1003 -0.94 2.38 31.18
C PHE A 1003 -1.28 0.92 30.84
N VAL A 1004 -0.29 0.12 30.41
CA VAL A 1004 -0.49 -1.32 30.16
C VAL A 1004 -0.98 -2.04 31.41
N ALA A 1005 -0.37 -1.79 32.58
CA ALA A 1005 -0.79 -2.37 33.84
C ALA A 1005 -2.23 -1.95 34.20
N LEU A 1006 -2.49 -0.63 34.22
CA LEU A 1006 -3.81 -0.07 34.55
C LEU A 1006 -4.93 -0.54 33.61
N TRP A 1007 -4.62 -0.73 32.32
CA TRP A 1007 -5.57 -1.23 31.34
C TRP A 1007 -5.91 -2.72 31.54
N HIS A 1008 -4.99 -3.50 32.09
CA HIS A 1008 -5.21 -4.92 32.36
C HIS A 1008 -5.97 -5.17 33.67
N ASP A 1009 -5.51 -4.59 34.78
CA ASP A 1009 -6.14 -4.72 36.11
C ASP A 1009 -5.55 -3.63 37.04
N ILE A 1010 -6.34 -3.14 38.00
CA ILE A 1010 -5.92 -2.13 38.98
C ILE A 1010 -5.07 -2.75 40.11
N LYS A 1011 -4.94 -4.08 40.16
CA LYS A 1011 -4.09 -4.78 41.16
C LYS A 1011 -2.63 -4.30 41.13
N LEU A 1012 -2.11 -3.96 42.32
CA LEU A 1012 -0.73 -3.51 42.54
C LEU A 1012 0.33 -4.45 41.94
N ASN A 1013 0.05 -5.76 41.95
CA ASN A 1013 0.98 -6.78 41.42
C ASN A 1013 1.28 -6.59 39.93
N LEU A 1014 0.29 -6.19 39.12
CA LEU A 1014 0.50 -5.94 37.68
C LEU A 1014 1.30 -4.65 37.47
N LEU A 1015 1.12 -3.66 38.34
CA LEU A 1015 1.90 -2.42 38.28
C LEU A 1015 3.38 -2.69 38.59
N ILE A 1016 3.67 -3.46 39.65
CA ILE A 1016 5.03 -3.89 40.01
C ILE A 1016 5.66 -4.67 38.85
N TRP A 1017 4.91 -5.62 38.28
CA TRP A 1017 5.37 -6.36 37.10
C TRP A 1017 5.70 -5.44 35.93
N GLY A 1018 4.83 -4.46 35.62
CA GLY A 1018 5.05 -3.51 34.53
C GLY A 1018 6.34 -2.69 34.71
N TRP A 1019 6.64 -2.27 35.94
CA TRP A 1019 7.88 -1.55 36.25
C TRP A 1019 9.11 -2.46 36.23
N LEU A 1020 9.00 -3.69 36.72
CA LEU A 1020 10.07 -4.69 36.62
C LEU A 1020 10.45 -4.95 35.15
N VAL A 1021 9.47 -5.02 34.25
CA VAL A 1021 9.74 -5.15 32.81
C VAL A 1021 10.55 -3.97 32.28
N VAL A 1022 10.25 -2.73 32.71
CA VAL A 1022 11.04 -1.55 32.31
C VAL A 1022 12.47 -1.65 32.81
N VAL A 1023 12.68 -2.09 34.05
CA VAL A 1023 14.02 -2.34 34.59
C VAL A 1023 14.75 -3.40 33.77
N PHE A 1024 14.09 -4.49 33.39
CA PHE A 1024 14.69 -5.56 32.60
C PHE A 1024 14.98 -5.21 31.14
N PHE A 1025 14.45 -4.11 30.60
CA PHE A 1025 14.91 -3.58 29.31
C PHE A 1025 16.27 -2.90 29.39
N LEU A 1026 16.60 -2.29 30.52
CA LEU A 1026 17.81 -1.46 30.64
C LEU A 1026 19.10 -2.25 30.38
N PRO A 1027 19.28 -3.49 30.88
CA PRO A 1027 20.45 -4.30 30.54
C PRO A 1027 20.61 -4.57 29.04
N GLU A 1028 19.52 -4.90 28.33
CA GLU A 1028 19.57 -5.15 26.88
C GLU A 1028 19.97 -3.86 26.11
N ILE A 1029 19.41 -2.72 26.52
CA ILE A 1029 19.73 -1.41 25.93
C ILE A 1029 21.18 -1.02 26.22
N ALA A 1030 21.62 -1.15 27.48
CA ALA A 1030 22.98 -0.85 27.90
C ALA A 1030 24.00 -1.75 27.19
N ALA A 1031 23.75 -3.06 27.10
CA ALA A 1031 24.59 -4.00 26.37
C ALA A 1031 24.67 -3.65 24.87
N SER A 1032 23.55 -3.25 24.26
CA SER A 1032 23.52 -2.82 22.85
C SER A 1032 24.35 -1.56 22.60
N TYR A 1033 24.44 -0.67 23.60
CA TYR A 1033 25.28 0.53 23.55
C TYR A 1033 26.76 0.24 23.82
N LEU A 1034 27.05 -0.61 24.82
CA LEU A 1034 28.42 -0.99 25.19
C LEU A 1034 29.11 -1.87 24.13
N PHE A 1035 28.34 -2.76 23.49
CA PHE A 1035 28.82 -3.71 22.49
C PHE A 1035 28.18 -3.49 21.11
N PRO A 1036 28.42 -2.34 20.45
CA PRO A 1036 27.81 -2.03 19.16
C PRO A 1036 28.38 -2.94 18.06
N ARG A 1037 27.51 -3.47 17.20
CA ARG A 1037 27.87 -4.41 16.11
C ARG A 1037 29.04 -3.93 15.25
N ARG A 1038 29.13 -2.63 14.97
CA ARG A 1038 30.22 -2.02 14.16
C ARG A 1038 31.62 -2.32 14.69
N LYS A 1039 31.81 -2.42 16.02
CA LYS A 1039 33.11 -2.71 16.63
C LYS A 1039 33.52 -4.20 16.50
N TRP A 1040 32.59 -5.06 16.11
CA TRP A 1040 32.77 -6.52 16.08
C TRP A 1040 32.68 -7.12 14.68
N GLU A 1041 32.67 -6.29 13.63
CA GLU A 1041 32.59 -6.74 12.23
C GLU A 1041 33.76 -7.66 11.84
N SER A 1042 34.93 -7.52 12.48
CA SER A 1042 36.10 -8.38 12.26
C SER A 1042 36.00 -9.78 12.89
N ARG A 1043 35.08 -9.98 13.85
CA ARG A 1043 34.91 -11.25 14.60
C ARG A 1043 33.44 -11.63 14.74
N PRO A 1044 32.74 -11.96 13.63
CA PRO A 1044 31.29 -12.20 13.63
C PRO A 1044 30.87 -13.38 14.52
N THR A 1045 31.65 -14.46 14.57
CA THR A 1045 31.38 -15.62 15.44
C THR A 1045 31.47 -15.25 16.92
N ALA A 1046 32.48 -14.48 17.33
CA ALA A 1046 32.63 -14.04 18.71
C ALA A 1046 31.48 -13.11 19.11
N TYR A 1047 31.06 -12.21 18.20
CA TYR A 1047 29.90 -11.36 18.42
C TYR A 1047 28.62 -12.16 18.59
N ARG A 1048 28.39 -13.17 17.73
CA ARG A 1048 27.26 -14.10 17.86
C ARG A 1048 27.25 -14.78 19.23
N MET A 1049 28.40 -15.29 19.70
CA MET A 1049 28.48 -15.94 21.01
C MET A 1049 28.20 -14.97 22.15
N LEU A 1050 28.73 -13.74 22.09
CA LEU A 1050 28.46 -12.69 23.06
C LEU A 1050 26.96 -12.34 23.11
N CYS A 1051 26.33 -12.15 21.94
CA CYS A 1051 24.88 -11.93 21.83
C CYS A 1051 24.07 -13.11 22.36
N CYS A 1052 24.56 -14.35 22.18
CA CYS A 1052 23.89 -15.54 22.71
C CYS A 1052 23.90 -15.55 24.24
N VAL A 1053 25.04 -15.24 24.87
CA VAL A 1053 25.15 -15.12 26.34
C VAL A 1053 24.20 -14.03 26.86
N GLY A 1054 24.18 -12.86 26.20
CA GLY A 1054 23.21 -11.81 26.53
C GLY A 1054 21.75 -12.26 26.34
N GLY A 1055 21.47 -13.04 25.30
CA GLY A 1055 20.17 -13.63 25.02
C GLY A 1055 19.72 -14.60 26.12
N VAL A 1056 20.62 -15.46 26.64
CA VAL A 1056 20.31 -16.35 27.77
C VAL A 1056 19.90 -15.52 28.98
N GLY A 1057 20.65 -14.46 29.29
CA GLY A 1057 20.31 -13.52 30.36
C GLY A 1057 18.93 -12.88 30.17
N ASN A 1058 18.62 -12.42 28.96
CA ASN A 1058 17.31 -11.84 28.64
C ASN A 1058 16.15 -12.84 28.81
N VAL A 1059 16.31 -14.06 28.31
CA VAL A 1059 15.29 -15.11 28.46
C VAL A 1059 15.05 -15.43 29.93
N LEU A 1060 16.12 -15.57 30.73
CA LEU A 1060 16.00 -15.81 32.17
C LEU A 1060 15.29 -14.65 32.88
N MET A 1061 15.65 -13.40 32.60
CA MET A 1061 14.98 -12.22 33.18
C MET A 1061 13.50 -12.16 32.80
N MET A 1062 13.16 -12.46 31.55
CA MET A 1062 11.76 -12.48 31.08
C MET A 1062 10.96 -13.61 31.73
N ILE A 1063 11.57 -14.79 31.91
CA ILE A 1063 10.97 -15.89 32.67
C ILE A 1063 10.73 -15.43 34.11
N SER A 1064 11.73 -14.90 34.80
CA SER A 1064 11.61 -14.40 36.18
C SER A 1064 10.51 -13.33 36.32
N ALA A 1065 10.44 -12.36 35.42
CA ALA A 1065 9.40 -11.32 35.42
C ALA A 1065 8.00 -11.94 35.38
N ASN A 1066 7.78 -12.88 34.46
CA ASN A 1066 6.48 -13.52 34.26
C ASN A 1066 6.12 -14.48 35.40
N LEU A 1067 7.12 -15.11 36.03
CA LEU A 1067 6.88 -15.91 37.25
C LEU A 1067 6.36 -15.05 38.40
N VAL A 1068 6.95 -13.87 38.61
CA VAL A 1068 6.51 -12.92 39.64
C VAL A 1068 5.12 -12.38 39.35
N GLY A 1069 4.84 -11.99 38.10
CA GLY A 1069 3.58 -11.37 37.73
C GLY A 1069 2.38 -12.33 37.66
N PHE A 1070 2.58 -13.59 37.23
CA PHE A 1070 1.47 -14.46 36.81
C PHE A 1070 1.50 -15.90 37.34
N ALA A 1071 2.56 -16.35 38.02
CA ALA A 1071 2.66 -17.74 38.47
C ALA A 1071 2.85 -17.90 39.97
N VAL A 1072 4.01 -17.49 40.51
CA VAL A 1072 4.47 -17.87 41.86
C VAL A 1072 4.67 -16.68 42.80
N GLY A 1073 4.60 -15.44 42.30
CA GLY A 1073 4.83 -14.23 43.11
C GLY A 1073 6.31 -14.01 43.48
N LEU A 1074 6.58 -13.01 44.32
CA LEU A 1074 7.94 -12.69 44.79
C LEU A 1074 8.49 -13.80 45.69
N ASP A 1075 7.67 -14.31 46.60
CA ASP A 1075 8.07 -15.37 47.55
C ASP A 1075 8.43 -16.68 46.83
N GLY A 1076 7.69 -17.02 45.78
CA GLY A 1076 7.98 -18.18 44.95
C GLY A 1076 9.26 -18.03 44.11
N LEU A 1077 9.52 -16.83 43.56
CA LEU A 1077 10.80 -16.55 42.89
C LEU A 1077 11.97 -16.66 43.86
N GLU A 1078 11.83 -16.11 45.07
CA GLU A 1078 12.84 -16.19 46.12
C GLU A 1078 13.14 -17.64 46.50
N SER A 1079 12.11 -18.47 46.63
CA SER A 1079 12.25 -19.92 46.87
C SER A 1079 13.00 -20.62 45.74
N ILE A 1080 12.69 -20.32 44.48
CA ILE A 1080 13.40 -20.87 43.30
C ILE A 1080 14.87 -20.46 43.31
N VAL A 1081 15.16 -19.18 43.52
CA VAL A 1081 16.54 -18.67 43.54
C VAL A 1081 17.32 -19.32 44.69
N LYS A 1082 16.76 -19.36 45.90
CA LYS A 1082 17.38 -20.04 47.05
C LYS A 1082 17.60 -21.52 46.78
N GLY A 1083 16.64 -22.21 46.19
CA GLY A 1083 16.75 -23.64 45.84
C GLY A 1083 17.84 -23.92 44.79
N ILE A 1084 18.03 -23.03 43.81
CA ILE A 1084 19.08 -23.17 42.79
C ILE A 1084 20.48 -23.05 43.41
N PHE A 1085 20.69 -22.12 44.36
CA PHE A 1085 22.01 -21.86 44.93
C PHE A 1085 22.34 -22.64 46.20
N ARG A 1086 21.35 -23.31 46.81
CA ARG A 1086 21.54 -24.09 48.05
C ARG A 1086 22.05 -25.50 47.80
N ASP A 1087 21.57 -26.17 46.74
CA ASP A 1087 21.84 -27.58 46.47
C ASP A 1087 22.69 -27.78 45.21
N TYR A 1088 23.60 -28.76 45.23
CA TYR A 1088 24.42 -29.10 44.05
C TYR A 1088 23.57 -29.46 42.82
N SER A 1089 22.44 -30.14 43.03
CA SER A 1089 21.46 -30.45 41.99
C SER A 1089 20.86 -29.20 41.34
N GLY A 1090 20.62 -28.14 42.12
CA GLY A 1090 20.15 -26.84 41.64
C GLY A 1090 21.17 -26.14 40.76
N LEU A 1091 22.45 -26.18 41.14
CA LEU A 1091 23.55 -25.61 40.34
C LEU A 1091 23.74 -26.37 39.01
N VAL A 1092 23.74 -27.71 39.06
CA VAL A 1092 23.79 -28.55 37.86
C VAL A 1092 22.61 -28.28 36.94
N PHE A 1093 21.41 -28.13 37.50
CA PHE A 1093 20.22 -27.74 36.72
C PHE A 1093 20.41 -26.37 36.06
N LEU A 1094 20.89 -25.36 36.79
CA LEU A 1094 21.09 -24.02 36.23
C LEU A 1094 22.08 -24.04 35.06
N VAL A 1095 23.22 -24.71 35.21
CA VAL A 1095 24.22 -24.84 34.14
C VAL A 1095 23.63 -25.57 32.93
N THR A 1096 22.87 -26.65 33.18
CA THR A 1096 22.20 -27.42 32.12
C THR A 1096 21.14 -26.58 31.40
N ALA A 1097 20.32 -25.85 32.14
CA ALA A 1097 19.28 -24.97 31.59
C ALA A 1097 19.89 -23.82 30.79
N CYS A 1098 20.93 -23.16 31.29
CA CYS A 1098 21.67 -22.12 30.56
C CYS A 1098 22.29 -22.67 29.27
N SER A 1099 22.85 -23.88 29.31
CA SER A 1099 23.43 -24.54 28.12
C SER A 1099 22.35 -24.91 27.09
N ALA A 1100 21.21 -25.42 27.53
CA ALA A 1100 20.07 -25.72 26.67
C ALA A 1100 19.48 -24.44 26.04
N LEU A 1101 19.31 -23.38 26.82
CA LEU A 1101 18.87 -22.07 26.34
C LEU A 1101 19.88 -21.47 25.34
N PHE A 1102 21.18 -21.64 25.60
CA PHE A 1102 22.22 -21.20 24.67
C PHE A 1102 22.06 -21.87 23.31
N VAL A 1103 21.91 -23.20 23.28
CA VAL A 1103 21.67 -23.95 22.03
C VAL A 1103 20.36 -23.50 21.37
N GLY A 1104 19.29 -23.34 22.14
CA GLY A 1104 18.01 -22.83 21.64
C GLY A 1104 18.14 -21.46 20.97
N ILE A 1105 18.90 -20.53 21.57
CA ILE A 1105 19.12 -19.18 21.04
C ILE A 1105 19.99 -19.21 19.78
N GLN A 1106 20.99 -20.10 19.70
CA GLN A 1106 21.77 -20.28 18.46
C GLN A 1106 20.87 -20.72 17.30
N VAL A 1107 19.93 -21.63 17.55
CA VAL A 1107 18.92 -22.04 16.57
C VAL A 1107 18.03 -20.85 16.21
N MET A 1108 17.60 -20.03 17.17
CA MET A 1108 16.84 -18.81 16.89
C MET A 1108 17.62 -17.81 16.02
N PHE A 1109 18.93 -17.64 16.23
CA PHE A 1109 19.78 -16.80 15.37
C PHE A 1109 19.82 -17.32 13.94
N GLU A 1110 19.98 -18.63 13.74
CA GLU A 1110 19.97 -19.21 12.40
C GLU A 1110 18.59 -19.11 11.73
N ILE A 1111 17.49 -19.20 12.50
CA ILE A 1111 16.15 -18.90 12.00
C ILE A 1111 16.07 -17.45 11.50
N ARG A 1112 16.59 -16.47 12.24
CA ARG A 1112 16.63 -15.06 11.78
C ARG A 1112 17.51 -14.88 10.54
N GLN A 1113 18.65 -15.58 10.44
CA GLN A 1113 19.47 -15.57 9.23
C GLN A 1113 18.76 -16.21 8.03
N SER A 1114 18.00 -17.28 8.26
CA SER A 1114 17.15 -17.91 7.24
C SER A 1114 16.07 -16.95 6.72
N GLU A 1115 15.44 -16.19 7.61
CA GLU A 1115 14.50 -15.13 7.23
C GLU A 1115 15.19 -14.05 6.38
N TYR A 1116 16.37 -13.57 6.78
CA TYR A 1116 17.13 -12.59 5.99
C TYR A 1116 17.54 -13.09 4.60
N ARG A 1117 17.94 -14.37 4.48
CA ARG A 1117 18.24 -15.01 3.19
C ARG A 1117 17.01 -15.06 2.28
N ARG A 1118 15.81 -15.18 2.85
CA ARG A 1118 14.52 -15.14 2.14
C ARG A 1118 13.97 -13.71 1.95
N GLY A 1119 14.73 -12.68 2.30
CA GLY A 1119 14.29 -11.28 2.23
C GLY A 1119 13.21 -10.88 3.24
N ILE A 1120 12.98 -11.70 4.28
CA ILE A 1120 11.96 -11.47 5.32
C ILE A 1120 12.61 -10.73 6.50
N ASN A 1121 11.96 -9.65 6.96
CA ASN A 1121 12.37 -8.94 8.16
C ASN A 1121 11.14 -8.53 9.01
N LEU A 1122 10.83 -9.35 10.02
CA LEU A 1122 9.68 -9.13 10.90
C LEU A 1122 9.91 -7.99 11.90
N LYS A 1123 11.15 -7.51 12.05
CA LYS A 1123 11.58 -6.53 13.07
C LYS A 1123 11.24 -6.96 14.51
N CYS A 1124 11.17 -8.28 14.75
CA CYS A 1124 10.97 -8.95 16.04
C CYS A 1124 11.60 -10.36 16.06
#